data_AF-A0A950HDV1-F1
#
_entry.id   AF-A0A950HDV1-F1
#
_cell.length_a   1.000
_cell.length_b   1.000
_cell.length_c   1.000
_cell.angle_alpha   90.00
_cell.angle_beta   90.00
_cell.angle_gamma   90.00
#
_symmetry.space_group_name_H-M   'P 1'
#
loop_
_entity.id
_entity.type
_entity.pdbx_description
1 polymer ?
#
loop_
_entity_poly.entity_id
_entity_poly.type
_entity_poly.pdbx_seq_one_letter_code
_entity_poly.pdbx_strand_id
1 'polypeptide(L)'
;MNQATRSPATLVDRVMDAPRTDGGFDGDCPELPPEVLDRVRHDLAQVGPQLRALLLAVGLGAAPDPEVLAQVLALDPAVVTDLLSTAHAGGLLLDAGLGEGARVIPLVRRALVASAAPGTRRVVQRLVLAAHLERGRPVLELAHQLVESGARGSDLAAVFEAAADTALSEPTGSDAAARAVRLYAQAVTAGADSASLAPRRAEAAALAGDLDGALRLADQALSDPSCPDLARAGNVAAAVLAQRGLLARSAEVYLWVGEAGIGSATPLAALALLGTGSLAQAREVLAASEGDQPPTLVAGAESLMATGVLESVLGSPMAGPIEALSTLTRAAALLEPAGGAVLLPDTPAALAAIVALHCGEFDVAVSVLERALARGVGGLFARARYQLLLAWTAMVRGDTALARYWLAGAVPEAGTLEPREELFSAALAVGLARRGSDIPAMQAAWAAARDAIVRHPADLFALLPLGELAVAAARLGDFDRVAPHLEQARTLLERLGDPPLWAAPLHWYGLHAALLREQPSAAEPHAAALLKAAKSNHCAAVLAAAGRAWMRVLAGQFDPSDVESAARGLQSIGLANDGSRLAGQAAIRTTDRKVMVTLLGCARALQATGPGAAGPSVASGRDDPSDPMPRSRPAAVSAGGPGGPAMLSGREREVAELILTGLTYRQIGERLFISAKTVEHHVARMRQRLGVTSRDELFAQLRVFVEDAQP
;
A
#
# COMPACT_ATOMS: atom_id res chain seq x y z
N MET A 1 -27.75 -9.78 70.94
CA MET A 1 -29.05 -10.24 70.43
C MET A 1 -28.96 -10.28 68.90
N ASN A 2 -28.91 -11.50 68.36
CA ASN A 2 -28.77 -11.96 66.97
C ASN A 2 -28.92 -10.96 65.80
N GLN A 3 -27.81 -10.71 65.10
CA GLN A 3 -27.78 -10.76 63.63
C GLN A 3 -26.57 -11.61 63.23
N ALA A 4 -26.85 -12.85 62.84
CA ALA A 4 -25.84 -13.80 62.41
C ALA A 4 -25.17 -13.31 61.12
N THR A 5 -23.85 -13.21 61.17
CA THR A 5 -22.94 -13.22 60.03
C THR A 5 -23.19 -14.48 59.20
N ARG A 6 -24.15 -14.42 58.28
CA ARG A 6 -24.42 -15.50 57.34
C ARG A 6 -23.36 -15.49 56.25
N SER A 7 -22.60 -16.59 56.19
CA SER A 7 -21.54 -16.79 55.21
C SER A 7 -22.09 -16.77 53.76
N PRO A 8 -21.43 -16.10 52.81
CA PRO A 8 -21.87 -16.00 51.42
C PRO A 8 -21.69 -17.26 50.56
N ALA A 9 -21.17 -18.36 51.12
CA ALA A 9 -21.15 -19.70 50.50
C ALA A 9 -22.52 -20.16 49.95
N THR A 10 -23.59 -19.47 50.36
CA THR A 10 -24.97 -19.72 49.96
C THR A 10 -25.38 -19.15 48.58
N LEU A 11 -24.62 -18.26 47.94
CA LEU A 11 -25.06 -17.64 46.68
C LEU A 11 -24.85 -18.58 45.48
N VAL A 12 -23.76 -19.36 45.48
CA VAL A 12 -23.48 -20.40 44.46
C VAL A 12 -24.43 -21.59 44.59
N ASP A 13 -24.63 -22.10 45.81
CA ASP A 13 -25.57 -23.22 46.08
C ASP A 13 -27.01 -22.87 45.70
N ARG A 14 -27.45 -21.63 45.92
CA ARG A 14 -28.82 -21.18 45.58
C ARG A 14 -29.02 -20.87 44.10
N VAL A 15 -28.00 -20.39 43.39
CA VAL A 15 -28.05 -20.19 41.93
C VAL A 15 -28.09 -21.52 41.20
N MET A 16 -27.42 -22.56 41.74
CA MET A 16 -27.47 -23.94 41.23
C MET A 16 -28.81 -24.65 41.48
N ASP A 17 -29.60 -24.22 42.47
CA ASP A 17 -30.95 -24.76 42.74
C ASP A 17 -32.05 -24.13 41.87
N ALA A 18 -31.83 -22.93 41.32
CA ALA A 18 -32.82 -22.23 40.47
C ALA A 18 -33.15 -22.90 39.11
N PRO A 19 -32.23 -23.54 38.38
CA PRO A 19 -32.55 -24.17 37.08
C PRO A 19 -33.30 -25.50 37.22
N ARG A 20 -33.72 -25.91 38.44
CA ARG A 20 -34.50 -27.14 38.63
C ARG A 20 -36.00 -26.98 38.38
N THR A 21 -36.48 -25.77 38.07
CA THR A 21 -37.93 -25.50 37.96
C THR A 21 -38.44 -24.93 36.64
N ASP A 22 -37.60 -24.72 35.61
CA ASP A 22 -37.95 -24.69 34.17
C ASP A 22 -36.90 -23.87 33.38
N GLY A 23 -36.24 -24.47 32.37
CA GLY A 23 -35.44 -23.75 31.35
C GLY A 23 -34.00 -24.25 31.18
N GLY A 24 -33.70 -24.81 30.00
CA GLY A 24 -32.38 -25.32 29.63
C GLY A 24 -31.32 -24.24 29.39
N PHE A 25 -30.06 -24.58 29.67
CA PHE A 25 -28.88 -23.73 29.39
C PHE A 25 -28.46 -23.88 27.94
N ASP A 26 -28.45 -22.77 27.18
CA ASP A 26 -27.79 -22.69 25.88
C ASP A 26 -26.50 -21.85 25.96
N GLY A 27 -25.48 -22.31 25.27
CA GLY A 27 -24.09 -22.33 25.72
C GLY A 27 -23.28 -21.04 25.74
N ASP A 28 -23.81 -19.88 25.31
CA ASP A 28 -22.98 -18.66 25.20
C ASP A 28 -23.58 -17.37 25.80
N CYS A 29 -24.84 -17.36 26.23
CA CYS A 29 -25.37 -16.32 27.12
C CYS A 29 -26.73 -16.77 27.69
N PRO A 30 -26.82 -17.38 28.88
CA PRO A 30 -28.11 -17.73 29.45
C PRO A 30 -28.87 -16.42 29.77
N GLU A 31 -30.00 -16.20 29.11
CA GLU A 31 -31.03 -15.29 29.64
C GLU A 31 -31.54 -15.89 30.93
N LEU A 32 -30.92 -15.49 32.04
CA LEU A 32 -31.33 -15.95 33.35
C LEU A 32 -32.77 -15.50 33.62
N PRO A 33 -33.63 -16.37 34.16
CA PRO A 33 -34.99 -16.00 34.54
C PRO A 33 -34.97 -14.72 35.41
N PRO A 34 -35.90 -13.76 35.20
CA PRO A 34 -35.95 -12.51 35.96
C PRO A 34 -35.92 -12.74 37.49
N GLU A 35 -36.52 -13.85 37.92
CA GLU A 35 -36.59 -14.33 39.31
C GLU A 35 -35.20 -14.60 39.92
N VAL A 36 -34.26 -15.12 39.14
CA VAL A 36 -32.88 -15.36 39.58
C VAL A 36 -32.17 -14.03 39.79
N LEU A 37 -32.34 -13.08 38.86
CA LEU A 37 -31.80 -11.72 39.00
C LEU A 37 -32.43 -10.98 40.18
N ASP A 38 -33.74 -11.09 40.40
CA ASP A 38 -34.44 -10.55 41.58
C ASP A 38 -33.90 -11.11 42.89
N ARG A 39 -33.64 -12.41 42.93
CA ARG A 39 -33.08 -13.05 44.12
C ARG A 39 -31.66 -12.61 44.41
N VAL A 40 -30.80 -12.55 43.39
CA VAL A 40 -29.43 -12.03 43.53
C VAL A 40 -29.46 -10.56 43.94
N ARG A 41 -30.38 -9.76 43.40
CA ARG A 41 -30.59 -8.36 43.82
C ARG A 41 -30.97 -8.26 45.29
N HIS A 42 -31.87 -9.12 45.78
CA HIS A 42 -32.28 -9.17 47.18
C HIS A 42 -31.09 -9.52 48.10
N ASP A 43 -30.31 -10.53 47.74
CA ASP A 43 -29.14 -10.95 48.52
C ASP A 43 -28.05 -9.86 48.52
N LEU A 44 -27.82 -9.18 47.39
CA LEU A 44 -26.92 -8.02 47.31
C LEU A 44 -27.41 -6.80 48.09
N ALA A 45 -28.71 -6.67 48.35
CA ALA A 45 -29.24 -5.59 49.19
C ALA A 45 -28.90 -5.79 50.68
N GLN A 46 -28.65 -7.03 51.11
CA GLN A 46 -28.23 -7.38 52.48
C GLN A 46 -26.71 -7.24 52.68
N VAL A 47 -25.95 -7.08 51.60
CA VAL A 47 -24.51 -6.80 51.66
C VAL A 47 -24.29 -5.36 52.14
N GLY A 48 -23.30 -5.17 53.02
CA GLY A 48 -22.94 -3.86 53.55
C GLY A 48 -22.67 -2.83 52.43
N PRO A 49 -23.02 -1.55 52.64
CA PRO A 49 -22.97 -0.53 51.58
C PRO A 49 -21.57 -0.34 50.98
N GLN A 50 -20.51 -0.41 51.80
CA GLN A 50 -19.12 -0.30 51.36
C GLN A 50 -18.68 -1.49 50.50
N LEU A 51 -19.04 -2.72 50.90
CA LEU A 51 -18.73 -3.93 50.13
C LEU A 51 -19.49 -3.95 48.79
N ARG A 52 -20.75 -3.53 48.78
CA ARG A 52 -21.53 -3.39 47.54
C ARG A 52 -20.96 -2.31 46.61
N ALA A 53 -20.49 -1.18 47.15
CA ALA A 53 -19.83 -0.14 46.37
C ALA A 53 -18.51 -0.64 45.77
N LEU A 54 -17.72 -1.40 46.53
CA LEU A 54 -16.50 -2.06 46.04
C LEU A 54 -16.80 -3.02 44.90
N LEU A 55 -17.79 -3.90 45.06
CA LEU A 55 -18.17 -4.85 44.01
C LEU A 55 -18.73 -4.14 42.76
N LEU A 56 -19.45 -3.04 42.93
CA LEU A 56 -19.91 -2.21 41.81
C LEU A 56 -18.72 -1.57 41.08
N ALA A 57 -17.73 -1.03 41.81
CA ALA A 57 -16.52 -0.45 41.21
C ALA A 57 -15.74 -1.49 40.40
N VAL A 58 -15.46 -2.66 40.98
CA VAL A 58 -14.78 -3.77 40.25
C VAL A 58 -15.64 -4.25 39.08
N GLY A 59 -16.96 -4.37 39.25
CA GLY A 59 -17.89 -4.75 38.18
C GLY A 59 -17.96 -3.74 37.03
N LEU A 60 -17.65 -2.47 37.30
CA LEU A 60 -17.55 -1.40 36.32
C LEU A 60 -16.13 -1.17 35.79
N GLY A 61 -15.18 -2.05 36.11
CA GLY A 61 -13.83 -2.06 35.54
C GLY A 61 -12.71 -1.55 36.45
N ALA A 62 -12.97 -1.31 37.74
CA ALA A 62 -11.89 -1.03 38.69
C ALA A 62 -10.99 -2.26 38.85
N ALA A 63 -9.67 -2.04 38.89
CA ALA A 63 -8.77 -3.11 39.29
C ALA A 63 -9.06 -3.48 40.75
N PRO A 64 -9.05 -4.77 41.12
CA PRO A 64 -9.19 -5.25 42.49
C PRO A 64 -7.91 -4.99 43.30
N ASP A 65 -7.45 -3.75 43.28
CA ASP A 65 -6.21 -3.27 43.87
C ASP A 65 -6.55 -2.30 45.00
N PRO A 66 -5.97 -2.47 46.22
CA PRO A 66 -6.32 -1.64 47.36
C PRO A 66 -6.14 -0.14 47.11
N GLU A 67 -5.13 0.27 46.35
CA GLU A 67 -4.86 1.69 46.10
C GLU A 67 -5.85 2.29 45.09
N VAL A 68 -6.14 1.57 44.00
CA VAL A 68 -7.15 1.98 43.00
C VAL A 68 -8.53 2.11 43.66
N LEU A 69 -8.93 1.10 44.42
CA LEU A 69 -10.24 1.07 45.07
C LEU A 69 -10.35 2.07 46.23
N ALA A 70 -9.26 2.32 46.97
CA ALA A 70 -9.22 3.36 47.99
C ALA A 70 -9.52 4.74 47.41
N GLN A 71 -8.94 5.06 46.25
CA GLN A 71 -9.21 6.31 45.54
C GLN A 71 -10.65 6.37 45.01
N VAL A 72 -11.12 5.33 44.34
CA VAL A 72 -12.46 5.28 43.74
C VAL A 72 -13.57 5.38 44.79
N LEU A 73 -13.38 4.74 45.94
CA LEU A 73 -14.37 4.68 47.01
C LEU A 73 -14.17 5.77 48.07
N ALA A 74 -13.08 6.55 48.00
CA ALA A 74 -12.63 7.48 49.04
C ALA A 74 -12.53 6.82 50.43
N LEU A 75 -11.86 5.67 50.49
CA LEU A 75 -11.65 4.86 51.70
C LEU A 75 -10.16 4.71 52.01
N ASP A 76 -9.84 4.36 53.27
CA ASP A 76 -8.49 3.98 53.68
C ASP A 76 -8.09 2.64 53.02
N PRO A 77 -6.86 2.51 52.46
CA PRO A 77 -6.36 1.27 51.88
C PRO A 77 -6.48 0.03 52.78
N ALA A 78 -6.35 0.19 54.11
CA ALA A 78 -6.53 -0.90 55.07
C ALA A 78 -7.97 -1.41 55.08
N VAL A 79 -8.96 -0.51 55.06
CA VAL A 79 -10.38 -0.85 55.00
C VAL A 79 -10.71 -1.55 53.68
N VAL A 80 -10.13 -1.09 52.57
CA VAL A 80 -10.32 -1.73 51.26
C VAL A 80 -9.75 -3.14 51.23
N THR A 81 -8.59 -3.35 51.87
CA THR A 81 -7.98 -4.68 51.99
C THR A 81 -8.92 -5.65 52.73
N ASP A 82 -9.49 -5.22 53.86
CA ASP A 82 -10.46 -6.01 54.61
C ASP A 82 -11.73 -6.32 53.79
N LEU A 83 -12.22 -5.34 53.02
CA LEU A 83 -13.38 -5.52 52.16
C LEU A 83 -13.10 -6.49 50.99
N LEU A 84 -11.91 -6.44 50.39
CA LEU A 84 -11.47 -7.40 49.37
C LEU A 84 -11.39 -8.80 49.98
N SER A 85 -10.79 -8.98 51.15
CA SER A 85 -10.76 -10.28 51.84
C SER A 85 -12.17 -10.80 52.15
N THR A 86 -13.07 -9.91 52.56
CA THR A 86 -14.49 -10.24 52.80
C THR A 86 -15.20 -10.67 51.50
N ALA A 87 -14.92 -9.99 50.39
CA ALA A 87 -15.48 -10.31 49.08
C ALA A 87 -15.01 -11.68 48.55
N HIS A 88 -13.73 -12.03 48.74
CA HIS A 88 -13.15 -13.33 48.36
C HIS A 88 -13.65 -14.45 49.26
N ALA A 89 -13.62 -14.27 50.59
CA ALA A 89 -14.18 -15.25 51.53
C ALA A 89 -15.69 -15.46 51.30
N GLY A 90 -16.35 -14.43 50.76
CA GLY A 90 -17.74 -14.48 50.35
C GLY A 90 -18.01 -15.02 48.95
N GLY A 91 -16.99 -15.44 48.19
CA GLY A 91 -17.17 -15.91 46.82
C GLY A 91 -17.90 -14.89 45.92
N LEU A 92 -17.81 -13.59 46.21
CA LEU A 92 -18.37 -12.52 45.35
C LEU A 92 -17.33 -12.04 44.33
N LEU A 93 -16.05 -12.24 44.66
CA LEU A 93 -14.92 -12.14 43.75
C LEU A 93 -14.36 -13.55 43.49
N LEU A 94 -14.02 -13.80 42.23
CA LEU A 94 -13.29 -14.98 41.78
C LEU A 94 -11.82 -14.59 41.64
N ASP A 95 -10.93 -15.38 42.22
CA ASP A 95 -9.51 -15.37 41.83
C ASP A 95 -9.42 -15.94 40.43
N ALA A 96 -8.93 -15.15 39.47
CA ALA A 96 -8.66 -15.67 38.14
C ALA A 96 -7.27 -16.34 38.16
N GLY A 97 -7.17 -17.51 37.52
CA GLY A 97 -5.93 -18.28 37.46
C GLY A 97 -4.79 -17.49 36.82
N LEU A 98 -3.55 -17.80 37.24
CA LEU A 98 -2.25 -17.29 36.76
C LEU A 98 -2.33 -16.17 35.68
N GLY A 99 -2.45 -14.92 36.13
CA GLY A 99 -2.20 -13.73 35.30
C GLY A 99 -3.40 -12.80 35.10
N GLU A 100 -4.62 -13.23 35.39
CA GLU A 100 -5.80 -12.35 35.40
C GLU A 100 -6.15 -11.94 36.84
N GLY A 101 -6.39 -10.65 37.08
CA GLY A 101 -6.77 -10.17 38.42
C GLY A 101 -8.17 -10.63 38.85
N ALA A 102 -8.48 -10.56 40.14
CA ALA A 102 -9.79 -10.95 40.68
C ALA A 102 -10.97 -10.27 39.96
N ARG A 103 -12.04 -11.03 39.67
CA ARG A 103 -13.23 -10.53 38.94
C ARG A 103 -14.50 -10.78 39.73
N VAL A 104 -15.46 -9.86 39.64
CA VAL A 104 -16.80 -10.10 40.19
C VAL A 104 -17.47 -11.23 39.40
N ILE A 105 -18.15 -12.14 40.08
CA ILE A 105 -18.93 -13.20 39.43
C ILE A 105 -19.85 -12.59 38.35
N PRO A 106 -19.87 -13.10 37.10
CA PRO A 106 -20.62 -12.48 36.00
C PRO A 106 -22.09 -12.20 36.30
N LEU A 107 -22.78 -13.11 37.00
CA LEU A 107 -24.16 -12.95 37.46
C LEU A 107 -24.29 -11.80 38.49
N VAL A 108 -23.42 -11.77 39.49
CA VAL A 108 -23.38 -10.69 40.49
C VAL A 108 -23.09 -9.34 39.82
N ARG A 109 -22.14 -9.30 38.89
CA ARG A 109 -21.84 -8.11 38.08
C ARG A 109 -23.08 -7.64 37.32
N ARG A 110 -23.78 -8.54 36.62
CA ARG A 110 -24.99 -8.21 35.85
C ARG A 110 -26.08 -7.63 36.76
N ALA A 111 -26.33 -8.24 37.92
CA ALA A 111 -27.29 -7.75 38.90
C ALA A 111 -26.90 -6.38 39.50
N LEU A 112 -25.63 -6.18 39.84
CA LEU A 112 -25.10 -4.91 40.37
C LEU A 112 -25.23 -3.78 39.35
N VAL A 113 -24.79 -4.02 38.11
CA VAL A 113 -24.83 -3.00 37.04
C VAL A 113 -26.27 -2.69 36.63
N ALA A 114 -27.16 -3.68 36.59
CA ALA A 114 -28.58 -3.46 36.28
C ALA A 114 -29.31 -2.69 37.39
N SER A 115 -28.91 -2.86 38.65
CA SER A 115 -29.53 -2.20 39.80
C SER A 115 -29.02 -0.79 40.07
N ALA A 116 -27.82 -0.47 39.58
CA ALA A 116 -27.23 0.85 39.76
C ALA A 116 -27.87 1.88 38.82
N ALA A 117 -28.32 3.00 39.39
CA ALA A 117 -28.85 4.12 38.63
C ALA A 117 -27.83 4.57 37.55
N PRO A 118 -28.26 4.98 36.34
CA PRO A 118 -27.35 5.43 35.28
C PRO A 118 -26.38 6.53 35.73
N GLY A 119 -26.84 7.46 36.59
CA GLY A 119 -25.99 8.49 37.19
C GLY A 119 -24.87 7.92 38.06
N THR A 120 -25.19 6.99 38.96
CA THR A 120 -24.21 6.32 39.83
C THR A 120 -23.19 5.52 39.02
N ARG A 121 -23.63 4.78 38.00
CA ARG A 121 -22.72 4.05 37.11
C ARG A 121 -21.71 4.96 36.45
N ARG A 122 -22.17 6.08 35.87
CA ARG A 122 -21.30 7.08 35.24
C ARG A 122 -20.31 7.70 36.21
N VAL A 123 -20.74 8.05 37.42
CA VAL A 123 -19.84 8.61 38.45
C VAL A 123 -18.76 7.61 38.83
N VAL A 124 -19.13 6.36 39.11
CA VAL A 124 -18.16 5.31 39.47
C VAL A 124 -17.20 5.05 38.31
N GLN A 125 -17.70 4.90 37.08
CA GLN A 125 -16.85 4.68 35.90
C GLN A 125 -15.88 5.85 35.66
N ARG A 126 -16.28 7.11 35.91
CA ARG A 126 -15.36 8.26 35.84
C ARG A 126 -14.28 8.24 36.92
N LEU A 127 -14.63 7.88 38.15
CA LEU A 127 -13.65 7.73 39.23
C LEU A 127 -12.66 6.60 38.95
N VAL A 128 -13.15 5.49 38.41
CA VAL A 128 -12.31 4.37 37.96
C VAL A 128 -11.38 4.80 36.83
N LEU A 129 -11.89 5.55 35.85
CA LEU A 129 -11.09 6.08 34.74
C LEU A 129 -9.95 6.95 35.26
N ALA A 130 -10.25 7.89 36.17
CA ALA A 130 -9.25 8.78 36.77
C ALA A 130 -8.18 8.00 37.55
N ALA A 131 -8.60 7.04 38.39
CA ALA A 131 -7.67 6.23 39.19
C ALA A 131 -6.74 5.34 38.34
N HIS A 132 -7.23 4.86 37.18
CA HIS A 132 -6.42 4.12 36.22
C HIS A 132 -5.47 5.02 35.43
N LEU A 133 -5.93 6.21 35.01
CA LEU A 133 -5.10 7.20 34.31
C LEU A 133 -3.89 7.62 35.15
N GLU A 134 -4.10 7.95 36.43
CA GLU A 134 -3.02 8.32 37.36
C GLU A 134 -1.97 7.20 37.54
N ARG A 135 -2.37 5.95 37.32
CA ARG A 135 -1.51 4.76 37.46
C ARG A 135 -1.04 4.17 36.13
N GLY A 136 -1.30 4.84 35.01
CA GLY A 136 -0.90 4.36 33.67
C GLY A 136 -1.51 3.01 33.28
N ARG A 137 -2.70 2.67 33.79
CA ARG A 137 -3.41 1.43 33.43
C ARG A 137 -4.21 1.60 32.14
N PRO A 138 -4.48 0.51 31.37
CA PRO A 138 -5.29 0.59 30.16
C PRO A 138 -6.72 1.06 30.47
N VAL A 139 -7.15 2.12 29.81
CA VAL A 139 -8.43 2.80 30.06
C VAL A 139 -9.36 2.88 28.84
N LEU A 140 -8.90 2.44 27.68
CA LEU A 140 -9.60 2.65 26.41
C LEU A 140 -10.98 1.98 26.38
N GLU A 141 -11.09 0.73 26.84
CA GLU A 141 -12.38 0.02 26.91
C GLU A 141 -13.39 0.70 27.86
N LEU A 142 -12.90 1.21 28.99
CA LEU A 142 -13.74 1.96 29.93
C LEU A 142 -14.20 3.30 29.34
N ALA A 143 -13.33 3.96 28.58
CA ALA A 143 -13.65 5.18 27.86
C ALA A 143 -14.72 4.95 26.79
N HIS A 144 -14.66 3.85 26.03
CA HIS A 144 -15.69 3.46 25.05
C HIS A 144 -17.07 3.34 25.71
N GLN A 145 -17.17 2.57 26.79
CA GLN A 145 -18.43 2.37 27.53
C GLN A 145 -19.01 3.70 28.05
N LEU A 146 -18.14 4.62 28.48
CA LEU A 146 -18.55 5.94 28.94
C LEU A 146 -19.12 6.80 27.80
N VAL A 147 -18.47 6.86 26.63
CA VAL A 147 -18.96 7.62 25.46
C VAL A 147 -20.27 7.05 24.93
N GLU A 148 -20.40 5.73 24.83
CA GLU A 148 -21.65 5.07 24.41
C GLU A 148 -22.83 5.40 25.35
N SER A 149 -22.54 5.60 26.64
CA SER A 149 -23.53 6.04 27.63
C SER A 149 -23.86 7.55 27.58
N GLY A 150 -23.26 8.28 26.63
CA GLY A 150 -23.41 9.73 26.43
C GLY A 150 -22.54 10.59 27.33
N ALA A 151 -21.52 10.03 28.01
CA ALA A 151 -20.63 10.81 28.85
C ALA A 151 -19.68 11.67 28.00
N ARG A 152 -19.40 12.88 28.49
CA ARG A 152 -18.44 13.84 27.91
C ARG A 152 -17.49 14.38 28.98
N GLY A 153 -16.31 14.86 28.60
CA GLY A 153 -15.35 15.50 29.49
C GLY A 153 -13.94 15.52 28.90
N SER A 154 -13.11 16.48 29.35
CA SER A 154 -11.73 16.66 28.90
C SER A 154 -10.88 15.40 29.12
N ASP A 155 -11.00 14.75 30.27
CA ASP A 155 -10.19 13.57 30.61
C ASP A 155 -10.54 12.38 29.72
N LEU A 156 -11.83 12.25 29.38
CA LEU A 156 -12.33 11.21 28.49
C LEU A 156 -11.87 11.47 27.05
N ALA A 157 -11.93 12.72 26.59
CA ALA A 157 -11.43 13.13 25.30
C ALA A 157 -9.92 12.88 25.17
N ALA A 158 -9.14 13.23 26.20
CA ALA A 158 -7.70 13.00 26.26
C ALA A 158 -7.32 11.50 26.16
N VAL A 159 -8.13 10.59 26.71
CA VAL A 159 -7.91 9.14 26.54
C VAL A 159 -7.98 8.73 25.07
N PHE A 160 -9.00 9.19 24.34
CA PHE A 160 -9.15 8.89 22.93
C PHE A 160 -8.09 9.58 22.06
N GLU A 161 -7.71 10.82 22.39
CA GLU A 161 -6.60 11.51 21.71
C GLU A 161 -5.30 10.73 21.85
N ALA A 162 -4.91 10.34 23.08
CA ALA A 162 -3.68 9.58 23.32
C ALA A 162 -3.71 8.21 22.64
N ALA A 163 -4.86 7.53 22.64
CA ALA A 163 -5.03 6.26 21.93
C ALA A 163 -4.94 6.45 20.41
N ALA A 164 -5.49 7.53 19.87
CA ALA A 164 -5.40 7.86 18.45
C ALA A 164 -3.95 8.18 18.04
N ASP A 165 -3.25 9.01 18.81
CA ASP A 165 -1.84 9.37 18.59
C ASP A 165 -0.94 8.12 18.62
N THR A 166 -1.23 7.19 19.54
CA THR A 166 -0.51 5.91 19.63
C THR A 166 -0.78 5.05 18.39
N ALA A 167 -2.05 4.90 18.00
CA ALA A 167 -2.42 4.14 16.80
C ALA A 167 -1.79 4.73 15.54
N LEU A 168 -1.68 6.06 15.45
CA LEU A 168 -1.05 6.75 14.32
C LEU A 168 0.47 6.51 14.25
N SER A 169 1.11 6.29 15.41
CA SER A 169 2.55 6.04 15.54
C SER A 169 2.93 4.56 15.37
N GLU A 170 1.96 3.64 15.34
CA GLU A 170 2.21 2.21 15.20
C GLU A 170 2.67 1.87 13.76
N PRO A 171 3.82 1.18 13.58
CA PRO A 171 4.39 0.87 12.27
C PRO A 171 3.64 -0.22 11.47
N THR A 172 2.33 -0.42 11.66
CA THR A 172 1.60 -1.60 11.15
C THR A 172 0.30 -1.28 10.42
N GLY A 173 0.33 -1.39 9.07
CA GLY A 173 -0.84 -1.64 8.20
C GLY A 173 -1.87 -0.50 8.03
N SER A 174 -2.76 -0.63 7.05
CA SER A 174 -3.81 0.38 6.77
C SER A 174 -4.86 0.53 7.87
N ASP A 175 -5.00 -0.47 8.76
CA ASP A 175 -6.01 -0.42 9.82
C ASP A 175 -5.60 0.46 11.01
N ALA A 176 -4.29 0.72 11.21
CA ALA A 176 -3.83 1.62 12.27
C ALA A 176 -4.31 3.07 12.02
N ALA A 177 -4.17 3.57 10.79
CA ALA A 177 -4.68 4.88 10.41
C ALA A 177 -6.22 4.93 10.47
N ALA A 178 -6.91 3.91 9.98
CA ALA A 178 -8.38 3.84 10.07
C ALA A 178 -8.87 3.81 11.53
N ARG A 179 -8.15 3.12 12.41
CA ARG A 179 -8.39 3.11 13.86
C ARG A 179 -8.13 4.48 14.49
N ALA A 180 -7.05 5.16 14.13
CA ALA A 180 -6.77 6.53 14.58
C ALA A 180 -7.90 7.49 14.17
N VAL A 181 -8.42 7.41 12.93
CA VAL A 181 -9.58 8.20 12.48
C VAL A 181 -10.80 7.97 13.37
N ARG A 182 -11.12 6.70 13.68
CA ARG A 182 -12.24 6.36 14.59
C ARG A 182 -12.03 6.91 16.00
N LEU A 183 -10.83 6.77 16.55
CA LEU A 183 -10.49 7.25 17.89
C LEU A 183 -10.54 8.78 18.00
N TYR A 184 -10.02 9.53 17.02
CA TYR A 184 -10.18 10.99 17.02
C TYR A 184 -11.65 11.42 16.89
N ALA A 185 -12.48 10.71 16.12
CA ALA A 185 -13.91 11.00 16.05
C ALA A 185 -14.60 10.77 17.42
N GLN A 186 -14.17 9.75 18.17
CA GLN A 186 -14.61 9.52 19.54
C GLN A 186 -14.11 10.61 20.49
N ALA A 187 -12.88 11.10 20.34
CA ALA A 187 -12.37 12.23 21.12
C ALA A 187 -13.25 13.48 20.95
N VAL A 188 -13.61 13.83 19.72
CA VAL A 188 -14.53 14.95 19.43
C VAL A 188 -15.91 14.69 20.04
N THR A 189 -16.43 13.46 19.95
CA THR A 189 -17.71 13.08 20.56
C THR A 189 -17.68 13.20 22.09
N ALA A 190 -16.54 12.87 22.71
CA ALA A 190 -16.27 12.99 24.13
C ALA A 190 -16.09 14.45 24.58
N GLY A 191 -15.90 15.39 23.64
CA GLY A 191 -15.83 16.83 23.90
C GLY A 191 -14.47 17.47 23.65
N ALA A 192 -13.55 16.81 22.93
CA ALA A 192 -12.35 17.47 22.42
C ALA A 192 -12.72 18.64 21.48
N ASP A 193 -11.88 19.67 21.46
CA ASP A 193 -12.01 20.73 20.47
C ASP A 193 -11.68 20.21 19.07
N SER A 194 -12.66 20.25 18.18
CA SER A 194 -12.51 19.79 16.80
C SER A 194 -11.54 20.63 15.99
N ALA A 195 -11.40 21.93 16.29
CA ALA A 195 -10.48 22.81 15.57
C ALA A 195 -9.03 22.48 15.94
N SER A 196 -8.73 22.39 17.23
CA SER A 196 -7.40 21.99 17.73
C SER A 196 -6.95 20.59 17.28
N LEU A 197 -7.90 19.67 17.04
CA LEU A 197 -7.61 18.32 16.53
C LEU A 197 -7.52 18.22 15.01
N ALA A 198 -7.88 19.26 14.26
CA ALA A 198 -7.98 19.20 12.80
C ALA A 198 -6.68 18.72 12.11
N PRO A 199 -5.47 19.20 12.47
CA PRO A 199 -4.22 18.73 11.84
C PRO A 199 -3.96 17.24 12.04
N ARG A 200 -4.13 16.73 13.27
CA ARG A 200 -3.92 15.31 13.61
C ARG A 200 -4.95 14.41 12.91
N ARG A 201 -6.20 14.87 12.83
CA ARG A 201 -7.26 14.18 12.08
C ARG A 201 -7.02 14.18 10.57
N ALA A 202 -6.47 15.27 10.03
CA ALA A 202 -6.13 15.39 8.62
C ALA A 202 -5.06 14.37 8.23
N GLU A 203 -4.01 14.23 9.04
CA GLU A 203 -2.95 13.24 8.82
C GLU A 203 -3.47 11.81 8.89
N ALA A 204 -4.27 11.48 9.92
CA ALA A 204 -4.88 10.15 10.04
C ALA A 204 -5.79 9.84 8.84
N ALA A 205 -6.57 10.81 8.36
CA ALA A 205 -7.41 10.65 7.18
C ALA A 205 -6.56 10.41 5.91
N ALA A 206 -5.48 11.16 5.71
CA ALA A 206 -4.59 11.00 4.56
C ALA A 206 -3.94 9.60 4.54
N LEU A 207 -3.45 9.15 5.70
CA LEU A 207 -2.83 7.82 5.87
C LEU A 207 -3.85 6.68 5.72
N ALA A 208 -5.12 6.92 6.05
CA ALA A 208 -6.22 6.00 5.82
C ALA A 208 -6.74 6.01 4.36
N GLY A 209 -6.24 6.92 3.52
CA GLY A 209 -6.64 7.06 2.12
C GLY A 209 -7.85 7.97 1.86
N ASP A 210 -8.42 8.62 2.89
CA ASP A 210 -9.45 9.65 2.72
C ASP A 210 -8.81 11.02 2.48
N LEU A 211 -8.34 11.24 1.25
CA LEU A 211 -7.60 12.46 0.90
C LEU A 211 -8.50 13.69 0.82
N ASP A 212 -9.78 13.50 0.48
CA ASP A 212 -10.79 14.57 0.49
C ASP A 212 -11.07 15.04 1.93
N GLY A 213 -11.25 14.10 2.87
CA GLY A 213 -11.38 14.41 4.28
C GLY A 213 -10.13 15.07 4.84
N ALA A 214 -8.95 14.55 4.47
CA ALA A 214 -7.67 15.12 4.87
C ALA A 214 -7.52 16.57 4.43
N LEU A 215 -7.77 16.88 3.16
CA LEU A 215 -7.62 18.23 2.63
C LEU A 215 -8.63 19.21 3.27
N ARG A 216 -9.89 18.81 3.47
CA ARG A 216 -10.88 19.64 4.17
C ARG A 216 -10.45 19.99 5.59
N LEU A 217 -9.93 19.02 6.34
CA LEU A 217 -9.46 19.22 7.71
C LEU A 217 -8.19 20.08 7.76
N ALA A 218 -7.26 19.86 6.82
CA ALA A 218 -6.06 20.67 6.70
C ALA A 218 -6.38 22.13 6.33
N ASP A 219 -7.28 22.36 5.37
CA ASP A 219 -7.73 23.69 4.97
C ASP A 219 -8.43 24.42 6.13
N GLN A 220 -9.25 23.70 6.91
CA GLN A 220 -9.88 24.26 8.10
C GLN A 220 -8.83 24.74 9.12
N ALA A 221 -7.79 23.93 9.37
CA ALA A 221 -6.70 24.29 10.27
C ALA A 221 -5.90 25.49 9.74
N LEU A 222 -5.50 25.46 8.46
CA LEU A 222 -4.72 26.53 7.82
C LEU A 222 -5.48 27.87 7.73
N SER A 223 -6.81 27.84 7.75
CA SER A 223 -7.67 29.03 7.76
C SER A 223 -7.75 29.70 9.14
N ASP A 224 -7.32 29.03 10.20
CA ASP A 224 -7.32 29.53 11.58
C ASP A 224 -5.88 29.68 12.10
N PRO A 225 -5.33 30.91 12.14
CA PRO A 225 -3.97 31.17 12.64
C PRO A 225 -3.75 30.76 14.11
N SER A 226 -4.83 30.56 14.88
CA SER A 226 -4.75 30.11 16.27
C SER A 226 -4.71 28.59 16.42
N CYS A 227 -4.92 27.85 15.33
CA CYS A 227 -4.88 26.40 15.33
C CYS A 227 -3.47 25.92 15.75
N PRO A 228 -3.37 24.97 16.70
CA PRO A 228 -2.10 24.33 17.00
C PRO A 228 -1.60 23.51 15.80
N ASP A 229 -0.28 23.26 15.74
CA ASP A 229 0.34 22.32 14.80
C ASP A 229 0.01 22.57 13.30
N LEU A 230 0.04 23.84 12.89
CA LEU A 230 -0.13 24.26 11.49
C LEU A 230 0.91 23.63 10.55
N ALA A 231 2.09 23.25 11.05
CA ALA A 231 3.11 22.53 10.28
C ALA A 231 2.55 21.20 9.74
N ARG A 232 1.90 20.43 10.61
CA ARG A 232 1.30 19.15 10.23
C ARG A 232 0.18 19.34 9.22
N ALA A 233 -0.72 20.30 9.45
CA ALA A 233 -1.81 20.61 8.51
C ALA A 233 -1.25 21.02 7.14
N GLY A 234 -0.23 21.87 7.11
CA GLY A 234 0.47 22.28 5.90
C GLY A 234 1.13 21.12 5.18
N ASN A 235 1.81 20.21 5.89
CA ASN A 235 2.40 19.01 5.27
C ASN A 235 1.33 18.11 4.64
N VAL A 236 0.21 17.87 5.34
CA VAL A 236 -0.90 17.08 4.80
C VAL A 236 -1.47 17.72 3.53
N ALA A 237 -1.80 19.02 3.58
CA ALA A 237 -2.31 19.74 2.43
C ALA A 237 -1.33 19.68 1.25
N ALA A 238 -0.06 20.00 1.48
CA ALA A 238 0.95 20.01 0.44
C ALA A 238 1.19 18.63 -0.18
N ALA A 239 1.25 17.57 0.64
CA ALA A 239 1.43 16.20 0.15
C ALA A 239 0.21 15.73 -0.67
N VAL A 240 -1.02 15.97 -0.20
CA VAL A 240 -2.26 15.63 -0.92
C VAL A 240 -2.37 16.41 -2.23
N LEU A 241 -2.06 17.71 -2.23
CA LEU A 241 -2.06 18.52 -3.44
C LEU A 241 -1.07 18.00 -4.49
N ALA A 242 0.09 17.50 -4.07
CA ALA A 242 1.05 16.87 -4.99
C ALA A 242 0.49 15.58 -5.64
N GLN A 243 -0.25 14.74 -4.92
CA GLN A 243 -0.95 13.58 -5.51
C GLN A 243 -2.04 13.99 -6.49
N ARG A 244 -2.65 15.16 -6.26
CA ARG A 244 -3.63 15.76 -7.17
C ARG A 244 -3.04 16.43 -8.41
N GLY A 245 -1.72 16.31 -8.62
CA GLY A 245 -1.03 16.95 -9.73
C GLY A 245 -0.86 18.47 -9.56
N LEU A 246 -1.13 19.00 -8.36
CA LEU A 246 -1.03 20.42 -8.04
C LEU A 246 0.29 20.74 -7.34
N LEU A 247 1.41 20.27 -7.92
CA LEU A 247 2.74 20.39 -7.32
C LEU A 247 3.18 21.85 -7.09
N ALA A 248 2.74 22.78 -7.93
CA ALA A 248 2.98 24.21 -7.70
C ALA A 248 2.30 24.73 -6.44
N ARG A 249 1.05 24.31 -6.18
CA ARG A 249 0.34 24.65 -4.93
C ARG A 249 0.98 23.96 -3.73
N SER A 250 1.46 22.73 -3.89
CA SER A 250 2.25 22.03 -2.86
C SER A 250 3.49 22.85 -2.45
N ALA A 251 4.23 23.40 -3.43
CA ALA A 251 5.38 24.27 -3.16
C ALA A 251 4.99 25.54 -2.39
N GLU A 252 3.91 26.20 -2.80
CA GLU A 252 3.40 27.41 -2.13
C GLU A 252 3.05 27.14 -0.65
N VAL A 253 2.37 26.03 -0.36
CA VAL A 253 2.03 25.65 1.01
C VAL A 253 3.29 25.38 1.83
N TYR A 254 4.25 24.61 1.30
CA TYR A 254 5.50 24.35 2.01
C TYR A 254 6.33 25.62 2.29
N LEU A 255 6.38 26.54 1.33
CA LEU A 255 7.04 27.84 1.52
C LEU A 255 6.34 28.68 2.58
N TRP A 256 5.01 28.75 2.56
CA TRP A 256 4.23 29.50 3.55
C TRP A 256 4.43 28.95 4.98
N VAL A 257 4.40 27.63 5.14
CA VAL A 257 4.67 26.96 6.43
C VAL A 257 6.08 27.30 6.94
N GLY A 258 7.07 27.26 6.04
CA GLY A 258 8.46 27.59 6.37
C GLY A 258 8.67 29.07 6.74
N GLU A 259 8.11 30.01 5.98
CA GLU A 259 8.22 31.45 6.23
C GLU A 259 7.56 31.88 7.54
N ALA A 260 6.49 31.20 7.93
CA ALA A 260 5.81 31.45 9.20
C ALA A 260 6.61 30.94 10.43
N GLY A 261 7.77 30.28 10.22
CA GLY A 261 8.57 29.66 11.28
C GLY A 261 7.91 28.43 11.89
N ILE A 262 6.94 27.83 11.18
CA ILE A 262 6.10 26.74 11.68
C ILE A 262 6.69 25.42 11.17
N GLY A 263 7.82 24.99 11.76
CA GLY A 263 8.51 23.74 11.40
C GLY A 263 9.40 23.82 10.16
N SER A 264 10.15 22.75 9.88
CA SER A 264 11.17 22.72 8.83
C SER A 264 10.72 21.94 7.59
N ALA A 265 9.84 22.50 6.77
CA ALA A 265 9.38 21.87 5.51
C ALA A 265 10.26 22.21 4.29
N THR A 266 11.44 22.80 4.53
CA THR A 266 12.33 23.42 3.53
C THR A 266 12.80 22.45 2.43
N PRO A 267 13.24 21.21 2.72
CA PRO A 267 13.61 20.25 1.69
C PRO A 267 12.42 19.85 0.79
N LEU A 268 11.21 19.75 1.36
CA LEU A 268 10.00 19.42 0.60
C LEU A 268 9.54 20.57 -0.30
N ALA A 269 9.67 21.82 0.17
CA ALA A 269 9.50 23.01 -0.67
C ALA A 269 10.45 22.97 -1.87
N ALA A 270 11.74 22.72 -1.63
CA ALA A 270 12.74 22.63 -2.70
C ALA A 270 12.44 21.51 -3.70
N LEU A 271 12.00 20.35 -3.22
CA LEU A 271 11.57 19.23 -4.08
C LEU A 271 10.41 19.64 -4.99
N ALA A 272 9.37 20.27 -4.44
CA ALA A 272 8.22 20.73 -5.22
C ALA A 272 8.62 21.83 -6.23
N LEU A 273 9.49 22.76 -5.84
CA LEU A 273 10.04 23.80 -6.72
C LEU A 273 10.86 23.22 -7.88
N LEU A 274 11.72 22.23 -7.63
CA LEU A 274 12.42 21.50 -8.69
C LEU A 274 11.43 20.84 -9.64
N GLY A 275 10.39 20.22 -9.09
CA GLY A 275 9.31 19.60 -9.85
C GLY A 275 8.57 20.57 -10.78
N THR A 276 8.47 21.86 -10.45
CA THR A 276 7.79 22.88 -11.26
C THR A 276 8.73 23.68 -12.17
N GLY A 277 10.04 23.43 -12.10
CA GLY A 277 11.05 24.13 -12.88
C GLY A 277 11.65 25.39 -12.24
N SER A 278 11.46 25.60 -10.94
CA SER A 278 11.95 26.77 -10.19
C SER A 278 13.34 26.55 -9.58
N LEU A 279 14.35 26.29 -10.42
CA LEU A 279 15.69 25.86 -9.99
C LEU A 279 16.40 26.85 -9.05
N ALA A 280 16.36 28.15 -9.37
CA ALA A 280 17.05 29.17 -8.56
C ALA A 280 16.50 29.23 -7.14
N GLN A 281 15.17 29.32 -7.01
CA GLN A 281 14.49 29.34 -5.73
C GLN A 281 14.69 28.05 -4.93
N ALA A 282 14.66 26.88 -5.59
CA ALA A 282 14.94 25.61 -4.92
C ALA A 282 16.34 25.55 -4.30
N ARG A 283 17.35 26.11 -4.99
CA ARG A 283 18.72 26.19 -4.48
C ARG A 283 18.85 27.15 -3.30
N GLU A 284 18.18 28.30 -3.36
CA GLU A 284 18.16 29.27 -2.26
C GLU A 284 17.54 28.66 -1.00
N VAL A 285 16.39 27.99 -1.16
CA VAL A 285 15.67 27.30 -0.11
C VAL A 285 16.54 26.20 0.53
N LEU A 286 17.22 25.36 -0.26
CA LEU A 286 18.12 24.34 0.28
C LEU A 286 19.33 24.92 1.00
N ALA A 287 19.97 25.95 0.42
CA ALA A 287 21.12 26.60 1.04
C ALA A 287 20.77 27.26 2.38
N ALA A 288 19.55 27.82 2.49
CA ALA A 288 19.06 28.41 3.73
C ALA A 288 18.78 27.37 4.83
N SER A 289 18.61 26.09 4.47
CA SER A 289 18.27 25.01 5.42
C SER A 289 19.47 24.30 6.05
N GLU A 290 20.69 24.56 5.58
CA GLU A 290 21.88 23.85 6.06
C GLU A 290 22.11 24.09 7.57
N GLY A 291 21.88 23.04 8.37
CA GLY A 291 22.10 23.05 9.82
C GLY A 291 20.89 23.45 10.67
N ASP A 292 19.73 23.71 10.07
CA ASP A 292 18.52 24.20 10.77
C ASP A 292 17.56 23.06 11.21
N GLN A 293 17.82 21.82 10.77
CA GLN A 293 16.95 20.67 11.06
C GLN A 293 17.56 19.68 12.06
N PRO A 294 16.75 19.09 12.97
CA PRO A 294 17.20 18.01 13.82
C PRO A 294 17.56 16.78 12.97
N PRO A 295 18.67 16.06 13.26
CA PRO A 295 19.15 14.93 12.46
C PRO A 295 18.32 13.66 12.73
N THR A 296 17.03 13.70 12.44
CA THR A 296 16.10 12.59 12.57
C THR A 296 16.08 11.73 11.30
N LEU A 297 15.52 10.52 11.40
CA LEU A 297 15.35 9.63 10.25
C LEU A 297 14.55 10.29 9.12
N VAL A 298 13.44 10.94 9.45
CA VAL A 298 12.54 11.59 8.47
C VAL A 298 13.21 12.83 7.88
N ALA A 299 13.67 13.78 8.70
CA ALA A 299 14.31 15.01 8.22
C ALA A 299 15.57 14.73 7.39
N GLY A 300 16.37 13.73 7.80
CA GLY A 300 17.53 13.27 7.02
C GLY A 300 17.14 12.67 5.67
N ALA A 301 16.03 11.91 5.62
CA ALA A 301 15.52 11.36 4.37
C ALA A 301 14.97 12.45 3.43
N GLU A 302 14.27 13.44 3.96
CA GLU A 302 13.76 14.59 3.21
C GLU A 302 14.89 15.43 2.61
N SER A 303 15.93 15.71 3.40
CA SER A 303 17.13 16.43 2.95
C SER A 303 17.85 15.67 1.84
N LEU A 304 18.16 14.38 2.05
CA LEU A 304 18.77 13.55 1.01
C LEU A 304 17.88 13.42 -0.23
N MET A 305 16.57 13.34 -0.06
CA MET A 305 15.62 13.28 -1.18
C MET A 305 15.71 14.54 -2.06
N ALA A 306 15.67 15.73 -1.44
CA ALA A 306 15.78 16.99 -2.18
C ALA A 306 17.16 17.14 -2.84
N THR A 307 18.24 16.78 -2.14
CA THR A 307 19.61 16.77 -2.70
C THR A 307 19.72 15.82 -3.89
N GLY A 308 19.21 14.60 -3.79
CA GLY A 308 19.28 13.63 -4.87
C GLY A 308 18.51 14.05 -6.12
N VAL A 309 17.37 14.73 -5.97
CA VAL A 309 16.66 15.31 -7.13
C VAL A 309 17.45 16.48 -7.70
N LEU A 310 18.04 17.35 -6.87
CA LEU A 310 18.90 18.44 -7.35
C LEU A 310 20.12 17.91 -8.13
N GLU A 311 20.78 16.86 -7.63
CA GLU A 311 21.87 16.14 -8.31
C GLU A 311 21.41 15.59 -9.67
N SER A 312 20.17 15.08 -9.76
CA SER A 312 19.61 14.58 -11.02
C SER A 312 19.40 15.68 -12.07
N VAL A 313 19.25 16.94 -11.63
CA VAL A 313 19.05 18.12 -12.48
C VAL A 313 20.39 18.78 -12.83
N LEU A 314 21.25 19.00 -11.84
CA LEU A 314 22.52 19.73 -11.98
C LEU A 314 23.73 18.85 -12.33
N GLY A 315 23.61 17.55 -12.12
CA GLY A 315 24.75 16.63 -12.04
C GLY A 315 25.68 16.70 -13.25
N SER A 316 26.97 16.49 -12.99
CA SER A 316 27.97 16.39 -14.05
C SER A 316 27.55 15.32 -15.04
N PRO A 317 27.69 15.51 -16.37
CA PRO A 317 27.03 14.69 -17.37
C PRO A 317 27.16 13.18 -17.09
N MET A 318 28.37 12.70 -16.73
CA MET A 318 28.72 11.29 -16.48
C MET A 318 28.50 10.76 -15.05
N ALA A 319 28.61 11.60 -14.02
CA ALA A 319 28.52 11.18 -12.61
C ALA A 319 27.14 11.44 -12.00
N GLY A 320 26.42 12.43 -12.53
CA GLY A 320 25.14 12.92 -11.99
C GLY A 320 24.07 11.85 -11.78
N PRO A 321 23.79 10.95 -12.76
CA PRO A 321 22.79 9.89 -12.56
C PRO A 321 23.17 8.90 -11.45
N ILE A 322 24.44 8.56 -11.32
CA ILE A 322 24.92 7.60 -10.31
C ILE A 322 24.88 8.23 -8.91
N GLU A 323 25.32 9.48 -8.79
CA GLU A 323 25.26 10.27 -7.55
C GLU A 323 23.81 10.43 -7.09
N ALA A 324 22.92 10.91 -7.96
CA ALA A 324 21.50 11.08 -7.67
C ALA A 324 20.84 9.76 -7.22
N LEU A 325 21.10 8.65 -7.92
CA LEU A 325 20.56 7.34 -7.52
C LEU A 325 21.11 6.87 -6.17
N SER A 326 22.40 7.05 -5.92
CA SER A 326 23.01 6.72 -4.63
C SER A 326 22.37 7.52 -3.50
N THR A 327 22.19 8.83 -3.69
CA THR A 327 21.57 9.71 -2.71
C THR A 327 20.09 9.36 -2.46
N LEU A 328 19.30 9.16 -3.52
CA LEU A 328 17.87 8.82 -3.40
C LEU A 328 17.65 7.42 -2.81
N THR A 329 18.48 6.44 -3.15
CA THR A 329 18.38 5.09 -2.56
C THR A 329 18.77 5.08 -1.08
N ARG A 330 19.74 5.91 -0.66
CA ARG A 330 20.05 6.13 0.76
C ARG A 330 18.88 6.82 1.48
N ALA A 331 18.26 7.83 0.87
CA ALA A 331 17.07 8.48 1.42
C ALA A 331 15.92 7.48 1.62
N ALA A 332 15.69 6.60 0.64
CA ALA A 332 14.67 5.56 0.72
C ALA A 332 14.97 4.56 1.86
N ALA A 333 16.23 4.09 1.96
CA ALA A 333 16.64 3.16 3.01
C ALA A 333 16.54 3.77 4.41
N LEU A 334 16.85 5.06 4.56
CA LEU A 334 16.75 5.78 5.83
C LEU A 334 15.30 5.89 6.33
N LEU A 335 14.33 5.92 5.39
CA LEU A 335 12.91 6.06 5.68
C LEU A 335 12.20 4.72 5.95
N GLU A 336 12.83 3.57 5.64
CA GLU A 336 12.24 2.24 5.86
C GLU A 336 11.70 2.01 7.29
N PRO A 337 12.36 2.46 8.38
CA PRO A 337 11.84 2.29 9.75
C PRO A 337 10.58 3.10 10.06
N ALA A 338 10.32 4.20 9.33
CA ALA A 338 9.16 5.04 9.57
C ALA A 338 7.85 4.39 9.08
N GLY A 339 7.94 3.39 8.19
CA GLY A 339 6.81 2.60 7.73
C GLY A 339 5.66 3.43 7.16
N GLY A 340 4.44 3.08 7.54
CA GLY A 340 3.21 3.65 6.98
C GLY A 340 2.94 5.11 7.30
N ALA A 341 3.55 5.68 8.34
CA ALA A 341 3.17 6.98 8.89
C ALA A 341 3.73 8.20 8.12
N VAL A 342 4.37 7.98 6.97
CA VAL A 342 5.09 9.04 6.24
C VAL A 342 4.21 9.66 5.16
N LEU A 343 4.04 10.99 5.23
CA LEU A 343 3.34 11.79 4.21
C LEU A 343 4.32 12.73 3.52
N LEU A 344 4.56 12.49 2.23
CA LEU A 344 5.51 13.25 1.39
C LEU A 344 4.90 13.57 0.03
N PRO A 345 5.28 14.67 -0.64
CA PRO A 345 4.71 15.04 -1.93
C PRO A 345 5.03 14.00 -3.02
N ASP A 346 6.21 13.40 -2.98
CA ASP A 346 6.53 12.09 -3.56
C ASP A 346 7.55 11.42 -2.62
N THR A 347 7.78 10.12 -2.77
CA THR A 347 8.68 9.39 -1.85
C THR A 347 10.07 9.19 -2.46
N PRO A 348 11.12 9.04 -1.64
CA PRO A 348 12.48 8.84 -2.17
C PRO A 348 12.59 7.58 -3.03
N ALA A 349 11.83 6.52 -2.70
CA ALA A 349 11.78 5.29 -3.49
C ALA A 349 11.16 5.49 -4.88
N ALA A 350 10.07 6.25 -4.96
CA ALA A 350 9.42 6.58 -6.22
C ALA A 350 10.31 7.47 -7.09
N LEU A 351 10.94 8.49 -6.51
CA LEU A 351 11.87 9.38 -7.20
C LEU A 351 13.12 8.64 -7.69
N ALA A 352 13.70 7.77 -6.85
CA ALA A 352 14.79 6.88 -7.25
C ALA A 352 14.40 6.01 -8.46
N ALA A 353 13.19 5.46 -8.45
CA ALA A 353 12.69 4.65 -9.56
C ALA A 353 12.50 5.44 -10.85
N ILE A 354 12.01 6.68 -10.78
CA ILE A 354 11.87 7.56 -11.95
C ILE A 354 13.24 7.91 -12.54
N VAL A 355 14.20 8.29 -11.70
CA VAL A 355 15.59 8.54 -12.12
C VAL A 355 16.18 7.29 -12.76
N ALA A 356 16.00 6.12 -12.13
CA ALA A 356 16.48 4.84 -12.63
C ALA A 356 15.85 4.49 -13.99
N LEU A 357 14.54 4.73 -14.17
CA LEU A 357 13.84 4.56 -15.45
C LEU A 357 14.42 5.46 -16.55
N HIS A 358 14.86 6.68 -16.20
CA HIS A 358 15.44 7.62 -17.16
C HIS A 358 16.88 7.28 -17.58
N CYS A 359 17.67 6.65 -16.70
CA CYS A 359 19.03 6.22 -17.03
C CYS A 359 19.18 4.73 -17.35
N GLY A 360 18.10 3.95 -17.35
CA GLY A 360 18.09 2.53 -17.73
C GLY A 360 18.43 1.55 -16.61
N GLU A 361 18.47 2.00 -15.35
CA GLU A 361 18.84 1.21 -14.17
C GLU A 361 17.63 0.46 -13.57
N PHE A 362 16.95 -0.36 -14.38
CA PHE A 362 15.65 -0.96 -14.00
C PHE A 362 15.71 -1.87 -12.78
N ASP A 363 16.83 -2.56 -12.54
CA ASP A 363 16.99 -3.43 -11.38
C ASP A 363 17.00 -2.61 -10.07
N VAL A 364 17.56 -1.39 -10.12
CA VAL A 364 17.50 -0.44 -8.99
C VAL A 364 16.06 0.02 -8.77
N ALA A 365 15.34 0.36 -9.85
CA ALA A 365 13.93 0.75 -9.77
C ALA A 365 13.06 -0.35 -9.13
N VAL A 366 13.20 -1.61 -9.55
CA VAL A 366 12.46 -2.74 -8.95
C VAL A 366 12.85 -2.90 -7.48
N SER A 367 14.16 -2.95 -7.19
CA SER A 367 14.67 -3.19 -5.83
C SER A 367 14.21 -2.14 -4.82
N VAL A 368 14.21 -0.85 -5.18
CA VAL A 368 13.81 0.22 -4.25
C VAL A 368 12.29 0.24 -4.02
N LEU A 369 11.50 -0.02 -5.07
CA LEU A 369 10.03 -0.04 -4.98
C LEU A 369 9.50 -1.26 -4.24
N GLU A 370 10.05 -2.45 -4.51
CA GLU A 370 9.64 -3.68 -3.82
C GLU A 370 9.99 -3.62 -2.32
N ARG A 371 11.16 -3.05 -1.98
CA ARG A 371 11.50 -2.81 -0.57
C ARG A 371 10.55 -1.83 0.10
N ALA A 372 10.23 -0.70 -0.55
CA ALA A 372 9.29 0.27 0.00
C ALA A 372 7.90 -0.34 0.23
N LEU A 373 7.38 -1.14 -0.72
CA LEU A 373 6.13 -1.87 -0.58
C LEU A 373 6.18 -2.91 0.54
N ALA A 374 7.25 -3.71 0.62
CA ALA A 374 7.42 -4.73 1.65
C ALA A 374 7.52 -4.15 3.06
N ARG A 375 8.06 -2.93 3.20
CA ARG A 375 8.14 -2.17 4.44
C ARG A 375 6.92 -1.29 4.72
N GLY A 376 5.99 -1.20 3.78
CA GLY A 376 4.80 -0.35 3.90
C GLY A 376 5.13 1.14 3.98
N VAL A 377 6.24 1.61 3.40
CA VAL A 377 6.64 3.03 3.44
C VAL A 377 5.54 3.90 2.83
N GLY A 378 5.05 4.89 3.58
CA GLY A 378 3.96 5.78 3.13
C GLY A 378 2.59 5.11 2.99
N GLY A 379 2.41 3.86 3.45
CA GLY A 379 1.10 3.24 3.62
C GLY A 379 0.21 3.23 2.37
N LEU A 380 -1.11 3.42 2.54
CA LEU A 380 -2.05 3.51 1.43
C LEU A 380 -1.79 4.73 0.54
N PHE A 381 -1.24 5.80 1.13
CA PHE A 381 -0.94 7.05 0.44
C PHE A 381 0.10 6.85 -0.69
N ALA A 382 1.14 6.05 -0.49
CA ALA A 382 2.19 5.82 -1.50
C ALA A 382 2.03 4.50 -2.31
N ARG A 383 1.14 3.60 -1.89
CA ARG A 383 1.05 2.23 -2.45
C ARG A 383 0.77 2.20 -3.95
N ALA A 384 -0.23 2.95 -4.41
CA ALA A 384 -0.60 3.00 -5.83
C ALA A 384 0.56 3.54 -6.68
N ARG A 385 1.27 4.56 -6.17
CA ARG A 385 2.46 5.13 -6.82
C ARG A 385 3.54 4.07 -7.06
N TYR A 386 3.83 3.22 -6.09
CA TYR A 386 4.82 2.15 -6.23
C TYR A 386 4.40 1.07 -7.22
N GLN A 387 3.14 0.63 -7.16
CA GLN A 387 2.63 -0.39 -8.06
C GLN A 387 2.61 0.11 -9.51
N LEU A 388 2.23 1.37 -9.76
CA LEU A 388 2.26 1.97 -11.09
C LEU A 388 3.69 2.11 -11.62
N LEU A 389 4.66 2.50 -10.79
CA LEU A 389 6.06 2.57 -11.22
C LEU A 389 6.65 1.18 -11.49
N LEU A 390 6.30 0.15 -10.70
CA LEU A 390 6.65 -1.25 -11.00
C LEU A 390 6.02 -1.73 -12.31
N ALA A 391 4.75 -1.38 -12.55
CA ALA A 391 4.07 -1.66 -13.81
C ALA A 391 4.79 -1.00 -15.00
N TRP A 392 5.25 0.25 -14.81
CA TRP A 392 6.02 0.99 -15.80
C TRP A 392 7.36 0.33 -16.10
N THR A 393 8.11 -0.04 -15.06
CA THR A 393 9.38 -0.75 -15.21
C THR A 393 9.21 -2.07 -15.95
N ALA A 394 8.20 -2.87 -15.59
CA ALA A 394 7.87 -4.11 -16.29
C ALA A 394 7.50 -3.88 -17.76
N MET A 395 6.65 -2.88 -18.04
CA MET A 395 6.22 -2.53 -19.40
C MET A 395 7.40 -2.11 -20.29
N VAL A 396 8.29 -1.27 -19.78
CA VAL A 396 9.47 -0.79 -20.52
C VAL A 396 10.41 -1.95 -20.83
N ARG A 397 10.66 -2.84 -19.87
CA ARG A 397 11.46 -4.07 -20.06
C ARG A 397 10.81 -5.10 -20.99
N GLY A 398 9.53 -4.93 -21.31
CA GLY A 398 8.78 -5.83 -22.19
C GLY A 398 8.04 -6.97 -21.50
N ASP A 399 7.99 -6.99 -20.16
CA ASP A 399 7.14 -7.92 -19.41
C ASP A 399 5.72 -7.36 -19.26
N THR A 400 4.92 -7.55 -20.31
CA THR A 400 3.55 -7.02 -20.35
C THR A 400 2.61 -7.75 -19.38
N ALA A 401 2.93 -8.99 -18.98
CA ALA A 401 2.11 -9.74 -18.04
C ALA A 401 2.29 -9.21 -16.63
N LEU A 402 3.54 -9.03 -16.20
CA LEU A 402 3.87 -8.43 -14.91
C LEU A 402 3.39 -6.97 -14.82
N ALA A 403 3.50 -6.22 -15.92
CA ALA A 403 2.96 -4.87 -15.98
C ALA A 403 1.45 -4.81 -15.73
N ARG A 404 0.69 -5.73 -16.35
CA ARG A 404 -0.77 -5.84 -16.12
C ARG A 404 -1.11 -6.27 -14.70
N TYR A 405 -0.33 -7.17 -14.12
CA TYR A 405 -0.49 -7.59 -12.71
C TYR A 405 -0.37 -6.39 -11.76
N TRP A 406 0.70 -5.61 -11.90
CA TRP A 406 0.92 -4.44 -11.05
C TRP A 406 -0.12 -3.34 -11.29
N LEU A 407 -0.50 -3.10 -12.56
CA LEU A 407 -1.54 -2.13 -12.90
C LEU A 407 -2.90 -2.49 -12.27
N ALA A 408 -3.29 -3.76 -12.32
CA ALA A 408 -4.54 -4.22 -11.70
C ALA A 408 -4.53 -4.06 -10.18
N GLY A 409 -3.37 -4.27 -9.54
CA GLY A 409 -3.21 -4.11 -8.09
C GLY A 409 -3.11 -2.66 -7.62
N ALA A 410 -2.88 -1.69 -8.52
CA ALA A 410 -2.72 -0.27 -8.18
C ALA A 410 -4.04 0.45 -7.93
N VAL A 411 -5.14 -0.03 -8.52
CA VAL A 411 -6.46 0.57 -8.36
C VAL A 411 -7.01 0.18 -6.98
N PRO A 412 -7.34 1.14 -6.11
CA PRO A 412 -7.91 0.85 -4.79
C PRO A 412 -9.31 0.21 -4.94
N GLU A 413 -9.79 -0.46 -3.89
CA GLU A 413 -11.13 -1.08 -3.89
C GLU A 413 -12.25 -0.07 -4.14
N ALA A 414 -12.08 1.18 -3.70
CA ALA A 414 -13.00 2.28 -3.99
C ALA A 414 -13.05 2.67 -5.49
N GLY A 415 -12.07 2.21 -6.28
CA GLY A 415 -12.02 2.39 -7.74
C GLY A 415 -11.47 3.73 -8.23
N THR A 416 -11.16 4.68 -7.34
CA THR A 416 -10.71 6.03 -7.72
C THR A 416 -9.24 6.25 -7.43
N LEU A 417 -8.46 6.57 -8.46
CA LEU A 417 -7.09 7.04 -8.33
C LEU A 417 -7.06 8.57 -8.26
N GLU A 418 -6.09 9.12 -7.52
CA GLU A 418 -5.81 10.55 -7.56
C GLU A 418 -5.25 10.95 -8.95
N PRO A 419 -5.45 12.21 -9.38
CA PRO A 419 -5.09 12.67 -10.73
C PRO A 419 -3.68 12.29 -11.23
N ARG A 420 -2.66 12.32 -10.36
CA ARG A 420 -1.30 11.91 -10.74
C ARG A 420 -1.23 10.43 -11.05
N GLU A 421 -1.71 9.58 -10.16
CA GLU A 421 -1.74 8.13 -10.34
C GLU A 421 -2.66 7.73 -11.50
N GLU A 422 -3.76 8.45 -11.72
CA GLU A 422 -4.66 8.24 -12.85
C GLU A 422 -3.98 8.51 -14.19
N LEU A 423 -3.20 9.59 -14.30
CA LEU A 423 -2.39 9.88 -15.49
C LEU A 423 -1.40 8.74 -15.79
N PHE A 424 -0.72 8.23 -14.77
CA PHE A 424 0.20 7.09 -14.91
C PHE A 424 -0.55 5.82 -15.35
N SER A 425 -1.68 5.51 -14.70
CA SER A 425 -2.51 4.34 -15.01
C SER A 425 -3.03 4.38 -16.45
N ALA A 426 -3.56 5.51 -16.90
CA ALA A 426 -4.07 5.68 -18.26
C ALA A 426 -2.94 5.58 -19.30
N ALA A 427 -1.79 6.22 -19.05
CA ALA A 427 -0.63 6.11 -19.94
C ALA A 427 -0.05 4.70 -20.00
N LEU A 428 -0.07 3.94 -18.89
CA LEU A 428 0.30 2.52 -18.87
C LEU A 428 -0.64 1.67 -19.73
N ALA A 429 -1.95 1.86 -19.60
CA ALA A 429 -2.93 1.15 -20.41
C ALA A 429 -2.72 1.41 -21.91
N VAL A 430 -2.48 2.67 -22.29
CA VAL A 430 -2.12 3.07 -23.66
C VAL A 430 -0.81 2.42 -24.11
N GLY A 431 0.23 2.47 -23.27
CA GLY A 431 1.56 1.91 -23.57
C GLY A 431 1.55 0.38 -23.73
N LEU A 432 0.72 -0.33 -22.96
CA LEU A 432 0.50 -1.77 -23.06
C LEU A 432 -0.24 -2.13 -24.35
N ALA A 433 -1.31 -1.42 -24.67
CA ALA A 433 -2.05 -1.63 -25.92
C ALA A 433 -1.18 -1.36 -27.16
N ARG A 434 -0.37 -0.29 -27.11
CA ARG A 434 0.60 0.06 -28.17
C ARG A 434 1.62 -1.07 -28.42
N ARG A 435 2.17 -1.66 -27.36
CA ARG A 435 3.14 -2.76 -27.44
C ARG A 435 2.49 -4.07 -27.88
N GLY A 436 1.24 -4.31 -27.50
CA GLY A 436 0.43 -5.43 -27.99
C GLY A 436 -0.06 -5.26 -29.44
N SER A 437 0.12 -4.08 -30.05
CA SER A 437 -0.45 -3.72 -31.35
C SER A 437 -1.99 -3.88 -31.38
N ASP A 438 -2.65 -3.67 -30.24
CA ASP A 438 -4.10 -3.74 -30.07
C ASP A 438 -4.70 -2.33 -30.24
N ILE A 439 -5.11 -2.01 -31.48
CA ILE A 439 -5.66 -0.69 -31.82
C ILE A 439 -6.99 -0.41 -31.09
N PRO A 440 -7.95 -1.34 -31.02
CA PRO A 440 -9.18 -1.13 -30.23
C PRO A 440 -8.89 -0.85 -28.74
N ALA A 441 -8.02 -1.63 -28.10
CA ALA A 441 -7.65 -1.37 -26.70
C ALA A 441 -6.94 -0.02 -26.55
N MET A 442 -6.11 0.36 -27.51
CA MET A 442 -5.42 1.66 -27.50
C MET A 442 -6.42 2.82 -27.64
N GLN A 443 -7.44 2.70 -28.49
CA GLN A 443 -8.51 3.71 -28.62
C GLN A 443 -9.34 3.84 -27.34
N ALA A 444 -9.68 2.72 -26.70
CA ALA A 444 -10.40 2.73 -25.43
C ALA A 444 -9.56 3.35 -24.30
N ALA A 445 -8.30 2.96 -24.17
CA ALA A 445 -7.38 3.53 -23.18
C ALA A 445 -7.09 5.03 -23.43
N TRP A 446 -7.03 5.43 -24.71
CA TRP A 446 -6.83 6.83 -25.10
C TRP A 446 -7.95 7.73 -24.60
N ALA A 447 -9.20 7.25 -24.57
CA ALA A 447 -10.32 8.05 -24.05
C ALA A 447 -10.09 8.47 -22.59
N ALA A 448 -9.70 7.53 -21.71
CA ALA A 448 -9.36 7.83 -20.32
C ALA A 448 -8.11 8.72 -20.19
N ALA A 449 -7.10 8.49 -21.04
CA ALA A 449 -5.87 9.30 -21.03
C ALA A 449 -6.11 10.77 -21.35
N ARG A 450 -7.07 11.09 -22.25
CA ARG A 450 -7.45 12.48 -22.55
C ARG A 450 -8.05 13.20 -21.36
N ASP A 451 -8.83 12.51 -20.54
CA ASP A 451 -9.45 13.11 -19.36
C ASP A 451 -8.43 13.27 -18.22
N ALA A 452 -7.47 12.35 -18.12
CA ALA A 452 -6.41 12.40 -17.12
C ALA A 452 -5.38 13.50 -17.41
N ILE A 453 -4.92 13.65 -18.67
CA ILE A 453 -3.88 14.63 -19.03
C ILE A 453 -4.33 16.08 -18.81
N VAL A 454 -5.62 16.38 -18.95
CA VAL A 454 -6.17 17.72 -18.72
C VAL A 454 -6.18 18.10 -17.24
N ARG A 455 -6.31 17.11 -16.34
CA ARG A 455 -6.36 17.33 -14.89
C ARG A 455 -4.99 17.43 -14.22
N HIS A 456 -3.92 17.20 -14.98
CA HIS A 456 -2.57 17.17 -14.44
C HIS A 456 -1.63 18.07 -15.28
N PRO A 457 -1.29 19.27 -14.77
CA PRO A 457 -0.25 20.11 -15.38
C PRO A 457 1.08 19.36 -15.56
N ALA A 458 1.89 19.74 -16.55
CA ALA A 458 3.20 19.12 -16.71
C ALA A 458 4.13 19.48 -15.55
N ASP A 459 4.68 18.46 -14.88
CA ASP A 459 5.75 18.56 -13.90
C ASP A 459 6.87 17.56 -14.20
N LEU A 460 8.01 17.73 -13.52
CA LEU A 460 9.21 16.92 -13.75
C LEU A 460 8.97 15.43 -13.46
N PHE A 461 8.13 15.09 -12.48
CA PHE A 461 7.93 13.72 -12.00
C PHE A 461 6.83 12.96 -12.76
N ALA A 462 6.16 13.64 -13.71
CA ALA A 462 5.12 13.09 -14.59
C ALA A 462 5.49 13.11 -16.09
N LEU A 463 6.78 13.26 -16.44
CA LEU A 463 7.23 13.27 -17.84
C LEU A 463 7.08 11.92 -18.57
N LEU A 464 7.19 10.81 -17.85
CA LEU A 464 7.06 9.45 -18.40
C LEU A 464 5.70 9.23 -19.11
N PRO A 465 4.55 9.49 -18.46
CA PRO A 465 3.24 9.51 -19.13
C PRO A 465 3.18 10.32 -20.41
N LEU A 466 3.66 11.56 -20.39
CA LEU A 466 3.55 12.47 -21.54
C LEU A 466 4.23 11.91 -22.79
N GLY A 467 5.40 11.29 -22.64
CA GLY A 467 6.12 10.65 -23.75
C GLY A 467 5.33 9.50 -24.38
N GLU A 468 4.78 8.59 -23.58
CA GLU A 468 3.97 7.47 -24.10
C GLU A 468 2.68 7.95 -24.77
N LEU A 469 2.00 8.93 -24.17
CA LEU A 469 0.78 9.52 -24.73
C LEU A 469 1.06 10.23 -26.05
N ALA A 470 2.20 10.91 -26.20
CA ALA A 470 2.59 11.58 -27.45
C ALA A 470 2.68 10.61 -28.64
N VAL A 471 3.30 9.43 -28.43
CA VAL A 471 3.44 8.41 -29.48
C VAL A 471 2.09 7.79 -29.84
N ALA A 472 1.24 7.52 -28.84
CA ALA A 472 -0.09 6.98 -29.08
C ALA A 472 -1.01 7.97 -29.79
N ALA A 473 -1.02 9.24 -29.35
CA ALA A 473 -1.80 10.30 -29.97
C ALA A 473 -1.36 10.55 -31.42
N ALA A 474 -0.05 10.53 -31.70
CA ALA A 474 0.49 10.57 -33.06
C ALA A 474 -0.05 9.43 -33.93
N ARG A 475 -0.08 8.21 -33.39
CA ARG A 475 -0.61 7.02 -34.10
C ARG A 475 -2.12 7.06 -34.32
N LEU A 476 -2.87 7.69 -33.41
CA LEU A 476 -4.33 7.83 -33.49
C LEU A 476 -4.79 9.08 -34.26
N GLY A 477 -3.85 9.96 -34.66
CA GLY A 477 -4.18 11.20 -35.35
C GLY A 477 -4.75 12.30 -34.43
N ASP A 478 -4.52 12.22 -33.13
CA ASP A 478 -5.07 13.15 -32.10
C ASP A 478 -3.94 13.90 -31.35
N PHE A 479 -2.79 14.10 -32.02
CA PHE A 479 -1.58 14.67 -31.42
C PHE A 479 -1.77 16.10 -30.89
N ASP A 480 -2.66 16.89 -31.52
CA ASP A 480 -2.93 18.27 -31.12
C ASP A 480 -3.47 18.39 -29.69
N ARG A 481 -4.04 17.31 -29.14
CA ARG A 481 -4.49 17.24 -27.74
C ARG A 481 -3.33 17.13 -26.74
N VAL A 482 -2.19 16.57 -27.16
CA VAL A 482 -1.02 16.35 -26.29
C VAL A 482 0.01 17.47 -26.46
N ALA A 483 0.04 18.10 -27.63
CA ALA A 483 1.03 19.13 -27.97
C ALA A 483 1.16 20.26 -26.91
N PRO A 484 0.08 20.84 -26.35
CA PRO A 484 0.20 21.88 -25.32
C PRO A 484 0.91 21.38 -24.04
N HIS A 485 0.68 20.13 -23.65
CA HIS A 485 1.30 19.54 -22.46
C HIS A 485 2.78 19.22 -22.68
N LEU A 486 3.16 18.81 -23.89
CA LEU A 486 4.57 18.63 -24.27
C LEU A 486 5.31 19.96 -24.30
N GLU A 487 4.65 21.02 -24.74
CA GLU A 487 5.22 22.37 -24.73
C GLU A 487 5.44 22.87 -23.29
N GLN A 488 4.48 22.65 -22.39
CA GLN A 488 4.66 22.94 -20.97
C GLN A 488 5.84 22.16 -20.36
N ALA A 489 5.97 20.87 -20.69
CA ALA A 489 7.10 20.05 -20.24
C ALA A 489 8.44 20.56 -20.78
N ARG A 490 8.49 21.02 -22.04
CA ARG A 490 9.68 21.61 -22.64
C ARG A 490 10.07 22.92 -21.96
N THR A 491 9.12 23.84 -21.76
CA THR A 491 9.38 25.09 -21.02
C THR A 491 9.86 24.81 -19.60
N LEU A 492 9.30 23.79 -18.93
CA LEU A 492 9.77 23.37 -17.62
C LEU A 492 11.23 22.90 -17.64
N LEU A 493 11.60 22.05 -18.59
CA LEU A 493 12.97 21.55 -18.74
C LEU A 493 13.95 22.68 -19.07
N GLU A 494 13.55 23.64 -19.91
CA GLU A 494 14.35 24.82 -20.23
C GLU A 494 14.65 25.66 -18.98
N ARG A 495 13.65 25.87 -18.11
CA ARG A 495 13.85 26.57 -16.83
C ARG A 495 14.79 25.82 -15.88
N LEU A 496 14.90 24.50 -16.02
CA LEU A 496 15.86 23.66 -15.30
C LEU A 496 17.24 23.59 -15.97
N GLY A 497 17.43 24.23 -17.14
CA GLY A 497 18.69 24.21 -17.89
C GLY A 497 18.86 23.01 -18.83
N ASP A 498 17.76 22.42 -19.30
CA ASP A 498 17.70 21.23 -20.16
C ASP A 498 18.51 20.04 -19.62
N PRO A 499 18.22 19.56 -18.39
CA PRO A 499 18.96 18.48 -17.78
C PRO A 499 18.89 17.20 -18.65
N PRO A 500 20.02 16.69 -19.16
CA PRO A 500 20.02 15.61 -20.16
C PRO A 500 19.32 14.33 -19.70
N LEU A 501 19.38 14.02 -18.40
CA LEU A 501 18.72 12.86 -17.80
C LEU A 501 17.20 12.90 -18.03
N TRP A 502 16.58 14.06 -17.84
CA TRP A 502 15.13 14.24 -17.93
C TRP A 502 14.67 14.58 -19.36
N ALA A 503 15.47 15.36 -20.09
CA ALA A 503 15.11 15.81 -21.43
C ALA A 503 15.25 14.71 -22.50
N ALA A 504 16.30 13.87 -22.42
CA ALA A 504 16.58 12.89 -23.48
C ALA A 504 15.45 11.87 -23.69
N PRO A 505 14.84 11.26 -22.65
CA PRO A 505 13.70 10.38 -22.82
C PRO A 505 12.50 11.06 -23.50
N LEU A 506 12.21 12.32 -23.15
CA LEU A 506 11.12 13.07 -23.79
C LEU A 506 11.41 13.32 -25.28
N HIS A 507 12.64 13.69 -25.62
CA HIS A 507 13.05 13.82 -27.03
C HIS A 507 13.01 12.48 -27.78
N TRP A 508 13.30 11.36 -27.13
CA TRP A 508 13.14 10.03 -27.73
C TRP A 508 11.68 9.77 -28.15
N TYR A 509 10.71 10.03 -27.25
CA TYR A 509 9.29 9.90 -27.58
C TYR A 509 8.84 10.92 -28.62
N GLY A 510 9.31 12.16 -28.54
CA GLY A 510 9.03 13.21 -29.52
C GLY A 510 9.50 12.85 -30.92
N LEU A 511 10.70 12.24 -31.04
CA LEU A 511 11.19 11.66 -32.29
C LEU A 511 10.18 10.64 -32.85
N HIS A 512 9.78 9.64 -32.07
CA HIS A 512 8.81 8.62 -32.53
C HIS A 512 7.46 9.22 -32.94
N ALA A 513 6.96 10.22 -32.20
CA ALA A 513 5.71 10.89 -32.52
C ALA A 513 5.81 11.67 -33.84
N ALA A 514 6.90 12.40 -34.07
CA ALA A 514 7.15 13.11 -35.34
C ALA A 514 7.22 12.14 -36.53
N LEU A 515 7.86 10.99 -36.35
CA LEU A 515 7.97 9.95 -37.37
C LEU A 515 6.62 9.33 -37.73
N LEU A 516 5.78 9.05 -36.73
CA LEU A 516 4.42 8.51 -36.95
C LEU A 516 3.49 9.49 -37.66
N ARG A 517 3.74 10.80 -37.50
CA ARG A 517 2.99 11.87 -38.18
C ARG A 517 3.55 12.19 -39.57
N GLU A 518 4.56 11.47 -40.02
CA GLU A 518 5.26 11.68 -41.31
C GLU A 518 5.81 13.11 -41.45
N GLN A 519 6.31 13.68 -40.35
CA GLN A 519 6.88 15.04 -40.30
C GLN A 519 8.40 14.98 -40.03
N PRO A 520 9.23 14.69 -41.04
CA PRO A 520 10.67 14.52 -40.86
C PRO A 520 11.38 15.78 -40.34
N SER A 521 10.94 16.97 -40.75
CA SER A 521 11.48 18.24 -40.23
C SER A 521 11.23 18.43 -38.73
N ALA A 522 10.12 17.89 -38.21
CA ALA A 522 9.81 17.92 -36.79
C ALA A 522 10.64 16.91 -35.98
N ALA A 523 11.23 15.89 -36.62
CA ALA A 523 12.09 14.90 -35.98
C ALA A 523 13.53 15.39 -35.76
N GLU A 524 14.02 16.31 -36.60
CA GLU A 524 15.41 16.80 -36.55
C GLU A 524 15.81 17.45 -35.21
N PRO A 525 14.99 18.34 -34.59
CA PRO A 525 15.33 18.93 -33.30
C PRO A 525 15.46 17.88 -32.19
N HIS A 526 14.61 16.85 -32.20
CA HIS A 526 14.68 15.76 -31.23
C HIS A 526 15.95 14.92 -31.41
N ALA A 527 16.31 14.57 -32.65
CA ALA A 527 17.55 13.85 -32.94
C ALA A 527 18.79 14.67 -32.52
N ALA A 528 18.81 15.98 -32.78
CA ALA A 528 19.89 16.87 -32.37
C ALA A 528 20.02 16.98 -30.84
N ALA A 529 18.90 17.07 -30.12
CA ALA A 529 18.90 17.09 -28.66
C ALA A 529 19.45 15.79 -28.06
N LEU A 530 19.06 14.62 -28.61
CA LEU A 530 19.62 13.33 -28.22
C LEU A 530 21.14 13.27 -28.45
N LEU A 531 21.63 13.80 -29.58
CA LEU A 531 23.06 13.89 -29.87
C LEU A 531 23.82 14.76 -28.85
N LYS A 532 23.25 15.89 -28.47
CA LYS A 532 23.81 16.76 -27.41
C LYS A 532 23.87 16.02 -26.08
N ALA A 533 22.83 15.25 -25.74
CA ALA A 533 22.75 14.45 -24.52
C ALA A 533 23.66 13.21 -24.53
N ALA A 534 24.13 12.72 -25.68
CA ALA A 534 24.92 11.48 -25.77
C ALA A 534 26.21 11.47 -24.90
N LYS A 535 26.73 12.64 -24.54
CA LYS A 535 27.91 12.78 -23.67
C LYS A 535 27.60 12.78 -22.18
N SER A 536 26.32 12.70 -21.79
CA SER A 536 25.94 12.65 -20.39
C SER A 536 25.99 11.24 -19.85
N ASN A 537 25.18 10.33 -20.35
CA ASN A 537 25.16 8.97 -19.81
C ASN A 537 25.03 7.92 -20.90
N HIS A 538 25.29 6.67 -20.52
CA HIS A 538 25.24 5.53 -21.43
C HIS A 538 23.87 5.39 -22.11
N CYS A 539 22.78 5.55 -21.37
CA CYS A 539 21.41 5.51 -21.92
C CYS A 539 21.22 6.57 -23.01
N ALA A 540 21.55 7.83 -22.75
CA ALA A 540 21.46 8.90 -23.73
C ALA A 540 22.33 8.65 -24.98
N ALA A 541 23.53 8.08 -24.81
CA ALA A 541 24.39 7.70 -25.93
C ALA A 541 23.74 6.64 -26.83
N VAL A 542 23.11 5.63 -26.24
CA VAL A 542 22.37 4.59 -26.95
C VAL A 542 21.16 5.17 -27.68
N LEU A 543 20.35 6.00 -27.00
CA LEU A 543 19.19 6.68 -27.62
C LEU A 543 19.61 7.55 -28.81
N ALA A 544 20.73 8.27 -28.69
CA ALA A 544 21.27 9.07 -29.78
C ALA A 544 21.74 8.21 -30.97
N ALA A 545 22.43 7.09 -30.71
CA ALA A 545 22.85 6.16 -31.76
C ALA A 545 21.64 5.55 -32.48
N ALA A 546 20.63 5.12 -31.72
CA ALA A 546 19.40 4.58 -32.28
C ALA A 546 18.59 5.63 -33.05
N GLY A 547 18.51 6.86 -32.56
CA GLY A 547 17.84 7.96 -33.26
C GLY A 547 18.49 8.26 -34.61
N ARG A 548 19.83 8.30 -34.66
CA ARG A 548 20.57 8.42 -35.93
C ARG A 548 20.29 7.27 -36.88
N ALA A 549 20.34 6.03 -36.40
CA ALA A 549 20.05 4.85 -37.19
C ALA A 549 18.62 4.90 -37.76
N TRP A 550 17.65 5.34 -36.97
CA TRP A 550 16.26 5.48 -37.40
C TRP A 550 16.08 6.52 -38.50
N MET A 551 16.70 7.70 -38.36
CA MET A 551 16.67 8.75 -39.39
C MET A 551 17.31 8.27 -40.70
N ARG A 552 18.42 7.52 -40.63
CA ARG A 552 19.06 6.89 -41.79
C ARG A 552 18.18 5.84 -42.47
N VAL A 553 17.51 5.01 -41.68
CA VAL A 553 16.54 4.02 -42.18
C VAL A 553 15.40 4.69 -42.94
N LEU A 554 14.88 5.80 -42.42
CA LEU A 554 13.80 6.55 -43.08
C LEU A 554 14.26 7.26 -44.35
N ALA A 555 15.50 7.73 -44.39
CA ALA A 555 16.11 8.28 -45.60
C ALA A 555 16.44 7.20 -46.66
N GLY A 556 16.25 5.91 -46.35
CA GLY A 556 16.62 4.80 -47.23
C GLY A 556 18.13 4.59 -47.36
N GLN A 557 18.94 5.22 -46.49
CA GLN A 557 20.40 5.24 -46.54
C GLN A 557 20.97 4.68 -45.23
N PHE A 558 20.94 3.36 -45.08
CA PHE A 558 21.39 2.70 -43.85
C PHE A 558 22.28 1.49 -44.11
N ASP A 559 23.21 1.27 -43.17
CA ASP A 559 23.99 0.05 -43.09
C ASP A 559 23.27 -0.96 -42.16
N PRO A 560 23.06 -2.23 -42.59
CA PRO A 560 22.40 -3.23 -41.75
C PRO A 560 23.11 -3.51 -40.42
N SER A 561 24.44 -3.43 -40.39
CA SER A 561 25.24 -3.65 -39.18
C SER A 561 25.09 -2.50 -38.18
N ASP A 562 25.00 -1.26 -38.66
CA ASP A 562 24.68 -0.09 -37.83
C ASP A 562 23.28 -0.23 -37.20
N VAL A 563 22.30 -0.70 -37.97
CA VAL A 563 20.93 -0.93 -37.49
C VAL A 563 20.89 -2.03 -36.43
N GLU A 564 21.56 -3.16 -36.66
CA GLU A 564 21.63 -4.24 -35.69
C GLU A 564 22.35 -3.81 -34.40
N SER A 565 23.46 -3.09 -34.52
CA SER A 565 24.21 -2.54 -33.38
C SER A 565 23.35 -1.58 -32.56
N ALA A 566 22.64 -0.66 -33.21
CA ALA A 566 21.71 0.26 -32.55
C ALA A 566 20.54 -0.47 -31.87
N ALA A 567 19.98 -1.49 -32.52
CA ALA A 567 18.87 -2.27 -31.98
C ALA A 567 19.29 -3.11 -30.75
N ARG A 568 20.49 -3.69 -30.78
CA ARG A 568 21.07 -4.39 -29.62
C ARG A 568 21.47 -3.42 -28.50
N GLY A 569 21.94 -2.22 -28.84
CA GLY A 569 22.16 -1.16 -27.87
C GLY A 569 20.87 -0.79 -27.13
N LEU A 570 19.76 -0.62 -27.85
CA LEU A 570 18.46 -0.38 -27.20
C LEU A 570 18.08 -1.53 -26.26
N GLN A 571 18.37 -2.79 -26.61
CA GLN A 571 18.15 -3.91 -25.71
C GLN A 571 19.01 -3.86 -24.45
N SER A 572 20.27 -3.43 -24.51
CA SER A 572 21.14 -3.36 -23.33
C SER A 572 20.64 -2.36 -22.29
N ILE A 573 19.85 -1.38 -22.71
CA ILE A 573 19.15 -0.42 -21.84
C ILE A 573 17.66 -0.73 -21.71
N GLY A 574 17.26 -2.00 -21.88
CA GLY A 574 15.89 -2.49 -21.64
C GLY A 574 14.83 -2.09 -22.65
N LEU A 575 15.17 -1.35 -23.71
CA LEU A 575 14.27 -0.91 -24.78
C LEU A 575 14.22 -1.90 -25.96
N ALA A 576 14.19 -3.20 -25.67
CA ALA A 576 14.20 -4.26 -26.70
C ALA A 576 13.04 -4.15 -27.70
N ASN A 577 11.87 -3.67 -27.26
CA ASN A 577 10.72 -3.41 -28.12
C ASN A 577 11.03 -2.33 -29.17
N ASP A 578 11.69 -1.24 -28.80
CA ASP A 578 12.08 -0.20 -29.74
C ASP A 578 13.20 -0.67 -30.67
N GLY A 579 14.14 -1.47 -30.16
CA GLY A 579 15.18 -2.12 -30.98
C GLY A 579 14.57 -3.05 -32.05
N SER A 580 13.58 -3.86 -31.65
CA SER A 580 12.85 -4.73 -32.57
C SER A 580 12.10 -3.93 -33.66
N ARG A 581 11.47 -2.81 -33.27
CA ARG A 581 10.80 -1.91 -34.22
C ARG A 581 11.77 -1.27 -35.20
N LEU A 582 12.94 -0.81 -34.74
CA LEU A 582 13.98 -0.25 -35.61
C LEU A 582 14.41 -1.27 -36.67
N ALA A 583 14.77 -2.49 -36.24
CA ALA A 583 15.19 -3.55 -37.15
C ALA A 583 14.06 -3.96 -38.13
N GLY A 584 12.81 -4.05 -37.66
CA GLY A 584 11.66 -4.34 -38.51
C GLY A 584 11.38 -3.26 -39.56
N GLN A 585 11.49 -1.98 -39.19
CA GLN A 585 11.32 -0.85 -40.12
C GLN A 585 12.42 -0.78 -41.17
N ALA A 586 13.66 -1.13 -40.80
CA ALA A 586 14.77 -1.26 -41.74
C ALA A 586 14.56 -2.44 -42.71
N ALA A 587 14.07 -3.57 -42.20
CA ALA A 587 13.76 -4.74 -43.03
C ALA A 587 12.71 -4.45 -44.11
N ILE A 588 11.70 -3.62 -43.81
CA ILE A 588 10.66 -3.22 -44.78
C ILE A 588 11.22 -2.33 -45.89
N ARG A 589 12.31 -1.58 -45.62
CA ARG A 589 12.87 -0.57 -46.54
C ARG A 589 14.05 -1.06 -47.37
N THR A 590 14.60 -2.24 -47.08
CA THR A 590 15.67 -2.83 -47.90
C THR A 590 15.09 -3.61 -49.07
N THR A 591 15.76 -3.54 -50.22
CA THR A 591 15.46 -4.39 -51.39
C THR A 591 16.28 -5.68 -51.41
N ASP A 592 17.31 -5.79 -50.56
CA ASP A 592 18.14 -7.00 -50.45
C ASP A 592 17.45 -8.02 -49.54
N ARG A 593 17.06 -9.16 -50.13
CA ARG A 593 16.39 -10.26 -49.42
C ARG A 593 17.22 -10.83 -48.27
N LYS A 594 18.54 -10.93 -48.42
CA LYS A 594 19.43 -11.46 -47.36
C LYS A 594 19.46 -10.50 -46.18
N VAL A 595 19.61 -9.21 -46.45
CA VAL A 595 19.56 -8.14 -45.43
C VAL A 595 18.21 -8.13 -44.72
N MET A 596 17.11 -8.21 -45.46
CA MET A 596 15.76 -8.27 -44.90
C MET A 596 15.60 -9.43 -43.92
N VAL A 597 16.05 -10.64 -44.29
CA VAL A 597 15.97 -11.83 -43.43
C VAL A 597 16.81 -11.65 -42.16
N THR A 598 18.02 -11.11 -42.27
CA THR A 598 18.89 -10.82 -41.11
C THR A 598 18.23 -9.84 -40.14
N LEU A 599 17.69 -8.72 -40.65
CA LEU A 599 17.05 -7.70 -39.82
C LEU A 599 15.76 -8.20 -39.17
N LEU A 600 14.95 -9.00 -39.88
CA LEU A 600 13.78 -9.68 -39.28
C LEU A 600 14.18 -10.76 -38.26
N GLY A 601 15.34 -11.40 -38.45
CA GLY A 601 15.94 -12.30 -37.47
C GLY A 601 16.33 -11.56 -36.19
N CYS A 602 17.04 -10.43 -36.33
CA CYS A 602 17.36 -9.52 -35.23
C CYS A 602 16.09 -9.07 -34.48
N ALA A 603 15.08 -8.57 -35.20
CA ALA A 603 13.83 -8.11 -34.60
C ALA A 603 13.13 -9.19 -33.75
N ARG A 604 13.12 -10.45 -34.21
CA ARG A 604 12.54 -11.60 -33.49
C ARG A 604 13.38 -12.01 -32.29
N ALA A 605 14.71 -12.01 -32.43
CA ALA A 605 15.61 -12.33 -31.32
C ALA A 605 15.42 -11.36 -30.16
N LEU A 606 15.29 -10.06 -30.45
CA LEU A 606 15.02 -9.01 -29.45
C LEU A 606 13.67 -9.18 -28.74
N GLN A 607 12.63 -9.61 -29.46
CA GLN A 607 11.33 -9.96 -28.85
C GLN A 607 11.43 -11.21 -27.97
N ALA A 608 12.24 -12.19 -28.36
CA ALA A 608 12.42 -13.46 -27.66
C ALA A 608 13.35 -13.39 -26.44
N THR A 609 14.06 -12.28 -26.22
CA THR A 609 14.98 -12.08 -25.08
C THR A 609 14.49 -11.07 -24.06
N GLY A 610 13.33 -10.45 -24.27
CA GLY A 610 12.66 -9.69 -23.22
C GLY A 610 12.21 -10.63 -22.08
N PRO A 611 12.19 -10.21 -20.81
CA PRO A 611 11.67 -11.03 -19.70
C PRO A 611 10.25 -11.57 -19.93
N GLY A 612 9.46 -10.94 -20.81
CA GLY A 612 8.13 -11.40 -21.26
C GLY A 612 8.11 -12.36 -22.46
N ALA A 613 9.27 -12.83 -22.96
CA ALA A 613 9.36 -13.78 -24.06
C ALA A 613 9.01 -15.22 -23.67
N ALA A 614 8.91 -15.50 -22.37
CA ALA A 614 8.14 -16.64 -21.89
C ALA A 614 6.65 -16.33 -22.13
N GLY A 615 6.13 -16.72 -23.29
CA GLY A 615 4.69 -16.81 -23.50
C GLY A 615 4.03 -17.64 -22.38
N PRO A 616 2.72 -17.48 -22.14
CA PRO A 616 2.07 -18.03 -20.96
C PRO A 616 2.17 -19.56 -20.92
N SER A 617 2.98 -20.07 -19.99
CA SER A 617 2.64 -21.29 -19.27
C SER A 617 1.35 -20.97 -18.52
N VAL A 618 0.21 -21.43 -19.06
CA VAL A 618 -1.12 -21.13 -18.52
C VAL A 618 -1.28 -21.86 -17.18
N ALA A 619 -0.77 -21.26 -16.13
CA ALA A 619 -1.27 -21.42 -14.78
C ALA A 619 -2.67 -20.78 -14.75
N SER A 620 -3.70 -21.58 -15.01
CA SER A 620 -5.06 -21.24 -14.65
C SER A 620 -5.20 -21.39 -13.14
N GLY A 621 -4.87 -20.34 -12.41
CA GLY A 621 -5.26 -20.13 -11.03
C GLY A 621 -6.19 -18.93 -10.96
N ARG A 622 -7.49 -19.18 -11.14
CA ARG A 622 -8.49 -18.43 -10.38
C ARG A 622 -8.67 -19.23 -9.10
N ASP A 623 -8.53 -18.59 -7.95
CA ASP A 623 -9.40 -18.81 -6.79
C ASP A 623 -9.26 -17.67 -5.78
N ASP A 624 -10.35 -17.51 -5.04
CA ASP A 624 -10.81 -16.49 -4.09
C ASP A 624 -9.84 -16.06 -2.95
N PRO A 625 -10.17 -14.99 -2.21
CA PRO A 625 -9.28 -14.29 -1.27
C PRO A 625 -9.33 -14.83 0.17
N SER A 626 -8.15 -15.08 0.75
CA SER A 626 -7.86 -14.95 2.18
C SER A 626 -6.36 -15.14 2.46
N ASP A 627 -5.63 -14.02 2.62
CA ASP A 627 -4.47 -13.69 3.50
C ASP A 627 -3.31 -14.69 3.81
N PRO A 628 -2.10 -14.24 4.27
CA PRO A 628 -1.19 -13.19 3.79
C PRO A 628 0.20 -13.73 3.32
N MET A 629 0.86 -12.91 2.49
CA MET A 629 2.33 -12.75 2.23
C MET A 629 3.30 -13.96 2.26
N PRO A 630 4.08 -14.20 1.18
CA PRO A 630 5.16 -15.16 1.20
C PRO A 630 6.40 -14.59 1.91
N ARG A 631 6.79 -15.23 3.02
CA ARG A 631 8.10 -15.04 3.65
C ARG A 631 9.21 -15.60 2.75
N SER A 632 10.27 -14.82 2.62
CA SER A 632 11.54 -15.19 2.00
C SER A 632 12.04 -16.55 2.45
N ARG A 633 12.52 -17.39 1.52
CA ARG A 633 13.31 -18.58 1.83
C ARG A 633 14.64 -18.50 1.07
N PRO A 634 15.80 -18.61 1.76
CA PRO A 634 17.10 -18.59 1.13
C PRO A 634 17.44 -19.92 0.45
N ALA A 635 18.38 -19.86 -0.49
CA ALA A 635 18.92 -20.98 -1.23
C ALA A 635 19.43 -22.11 -0.31
N ALA A 636 19.03 -23.35 -0.62
CA ALA A 636 19.69 -24.56 -0.14
C ALA A 636 19.59 -25.68 -1.20
N VAL A 637 20.75 -25.96 -1.80
CA VAL A 637 21.29 -27.27 -2.25
C VAL A 637 20.34 -28.44 -2.51
N SER A 638 20.45 -28.96 -3.74
CA SER A 638 20.02 -30.28 -4.19
C SER A 638 20.56 -31.42 -3.31
N ALA A 639 19.68 -32.34 -2.93
CA ALA A 639 20.02 -33.72 -2.59
C ALA A 639 18.87 -34.64 -3.03
N GLY A 640 19.18 -35.59 -3.92
CA GLY A 640 18.27 -36.67 -4.31
C GLY A 640 18.39 -37.88 -3.37
N GLY A 641 17.30 -38.63 -3.25
CA GLY A 641 17.27 -39.97 -2.67
C GLY A 641 15.82 -40.54 -2.62
N PRO A 642 15.59 -41.85 -2.87
CA PRO A 642 14.35 -42.38 -3.44
C PRO A 642 13.46 -43.17 -2.45
N GLY A 643 12.18 -43.37 -2.82
CA GLY A 643 11.39 -44.52 -2.35
C GLY A 643 10.22 -44.24 -1.40
N GLY A 644 9.05 -43.96 -1.97
CA GLY A 644 7.74 -44.17 -1.35
C GLY A 644 6.69 -44.38 -2.46
N PRO A 645 5.69 -45.26 -2.31
CA PRO A 645 4.74 -45.53 -3.38
C PRO A 645 4.00 -44.25 -3.76
N ALA A 646 4.01 -43.92 -5.05
CA ALA A 646 3.42 -42.72 -5.60
C ALA A 646 1.88 -42.74 -5.48
N MET A 647 1.35 -42.42 -4.30
CA MET A 647 -0.10 -42.35 -4.10
C MET A 647 -0.68 -41.18 -4.92
N LEU A 648 -1.72 -41.48 -5.69
CA LEU A 648 -2.55 -40.47 -6.35
C LEU A 648 -3.31 -39.67 -5.29
N SER A 649 -3.44 -38.36 -5.49
CA SER A 649 -4.32 -37.52 -4.67
C SER A 649 -5.79 -37.93 -4.85
N GLY A 650 -6.67 -37.57 -3.90
CA GLY A 650 -8.09 -37.92 -3.98
C GLY A 650 -8.76 -37.52 -5.31
N ARG A 651 -8.42 -36.34 -5.84
CA ARG A 651 -8.96 -35.85 -7.12
C ARG A 651 -8.38 -36.55 -8.34
N GLU A 652 -7.13 -37.00 -8.28
CA GLU A 652 -6.52 -37.80 -9.36
C GLU A 652 -7.09 -39.22 -9.39
N ARG A 653 -7.46 -39.79 -8.23
CA ARG A 653 -8.14 -41.10 -8.15
C ARG A 653 -9.53 -41.05 -8.80
N GLU A 654 -10.34 -40.05 -8.50
CA GLU A 654 -11.66 -39.86 -9.14
C GLU A 654 -11.55 -39.73 -10.66
N VAL A 655 -10.52 -39.01 -11.15
CA VAL A 655 -10.24 -38.91 -12.59
C VAL A 655 -9.75 -40.24 -13.16
N ALA A 656 -8.87 -40.96 -12.46
CA ALA A 656 -8.37 -42.27 -12.89
C ALA A 656 -9.49 -43.31 -13.05
N GLU A 657 -10.40 -43.40 -12.07
CA GLU A 657 -11.54 -44.33 -12.12
C GLU A 657 -12.43 -44.06 -13.34
N LEU A 658 -12.75 -42.79 -13.62
CA LEU A 658 -13.57 -42.43 -14.76
C LEU A 658 -12.86 -42.67 -16.11
N ILE A 659 -11.53 -42.54 -16.16
CA ILE A 659 -10.72 -42.90 -17.34
C ILE A 659 -10.76 -44.42 -17.58
N LEU A 660 -10.66 -45.23 -16.52
CA LEU A 660 -10.70 -46.70 -16.62
C LEU A 660 -12.08 -47.21 -17.07
N THR A 661 -13.15 -46.47 -16.81
CA THR A 661 -14.50 -46.75 -17.36
C THR A 661 -14.67 -46.38 -18.84
N GLY A 662 -13.63 -45.84 -19.49
CA GLY A 662 -13.62 -45.53 -20.92
C GLY A 662 -14.26 -44.19 -21.31
N LEU A 663 -14.53 -43.31 -20.33
CA LEU A 663 -15.07 -41.98 -20.61
C LEU A 663 -14.02 -41.08 -21.26
N THR A 664 -14.48 -40.22 -22.17
CA THR A 664 -13.63 -39.19 -22.80
C THR A 664 -13.36 -38.05 -21.81
N TYR A 665 -12.26 -37.30 -21.99
CA TYR A 665 -11.91 -36.18 -21.09
C TYR A 665 -13.01 -35.12 -20.99
N ARG A 666 -13.79 -34.94 -22.06
CA ARG A 666 -14.97 -34.06 -22.05
C ARG A 666 -16.08 -34.59 -21.14
N GLN A 667 -16.42 -35.87 -21.25
CA GLN A 667 -17.46 -36.49 -20.40
C GLN A 667 -17.03 -36.57 -18.93
N ILE A 668 -15.75 -36.80 -18.67
CA ILE A 668 -15.19 -36.76 -17.31
C ILE A 668 -15.30 -35.34 -16.74
N GLY A 669 -14.99 -34.33 -17.55
CA GLY A 669 -15.14 -32.93 -17.17
C GLY A 669 -16.58 -32.57 -16.83
N GLU A 670 -17.53 -32.98 -17.66
CA GLU A 670 -18.97 -32.79 -17.42
C GLU A 670 -19.42 -33.47 -16.11
N ARG A 671 -18.95 -34.69 -15.82
CA ARG A 671 -19.33 -35.46 -14.62
C ARG A 671 -18.70 -34.95 -13.32
N LEU A 672 -17.48 -34.40 -13.40
CA LEU A 672 -16.75 -33.86 -12.25
C LEU A 672 -16.90 -32.34 -12.11
N PHE A 673 -17.74 -31.70 -12.95
CA PHE A 673 -17.94 -30.25 -13.03
C PHE A 673 -16.64 -29.45 -13.21
N ILE A 674 -15.73 -29.95 -14.07
CA ILE A 674 -14.46 -29.31 -14.43
C ILE A 674 -14.26 -29.30 -15.95
N SER A 675 -13.38 -28.44 -16.47
CA SER A 675 -13.15 -28.41 -17.92
C SER A 675 -12.42 -29.67 -18.41
N ALA A 676 -12.62 -30.08 -19.66
CA ALA A 676 -11.86 -31.18 -20.28
C ALA A 676 -10.35 -30.95 -20.21
N LYS A 677 -9.92 -29.68 -20.32
CA LYS A 677 -8.54 -29.24 -20.15
C LYS A 677 -8.02 -29.48 -18.72
N THR A 678 -8.87 -29.31 -17.72
CA THR A 678 -8.55 -29.64 -16.32
C THR A 678 -8.34 -31.15 -16.14
N VAL A 679 -9.15 -31.99 -16.79
CA VAL A 679 -8.96 -33.46 -16.80
C VAL A 679 -7.62 -33.84 -17.44
N GLU A 680 -7.23 -33.21 -18.55
CA GLU A 680 -5.91 -33.39 -19.18
C GLU A 680 -4.76 -33.04 -18.23
N HIS A 681 -4.90 -31.95 -17.46
CA HIS A 681 -3.91 -31.57 -16.44
C HIS A 681 -3.81 -32.59 -15.30
N HIS A 682 -4.91 -33.24 -14.91
CA HIS A 682 -4.86 -34.35 -13.95
C HIS A 682 -4.14 -35.57 -14.54
N VAL A 683 -4.42 -35.93 -15.79
CA VAL A 683 -3.72 -37.04 -16.49
C VAL A 683 -2.23 -36.78 -16.63
N ALA A 684 -1.82 -35.56 -16.98
CA ALA A 684 -0.42 -35.19 -17.10
C ALA A 684 0.33 -35.29 -15.75
N ARG A 685 -0.31 -34.85 -14.65
CA ARG A 685 0.26 -34.99 -13.31
C ARG A 685 0.34 -36.45 -12.86
N MET A 686 -0.66 -37.27 -13.17
CA MET A 686 -0.59 -38.71 -12.93
C MET A 686 0.57 -39.35 -13.70
N ARG A 687 0.77 -38.99 -14.97
CA ARG A 687 1.91 -39.48 -15.77
C ARG A 687 3.25 -39.10 -15.16
N GLN A 688 3.42 -37.84 -14.79
CA GLN A 688 4.66 -37.36 -14.17
C GLN A 688 4.93 -38.05 -12.83
N ARG A 689 3.88 -38.27 -12.01
CA ARG A 689 4.02 -38.85 -10.68
C ARG A 689 4.23 -40.36 -10.70
N LEU A 690 3.62 -41.05 -11.65
CA LEU A 690 3.80 -42.48 -11.88
C LEU A 690 5.02 -42.80 -12.75
N GLY A 691 5.71 -41.76 -13.27
CA GLY A 691 6.90 -41.90 -14.10
C GLY A 691 6.63 -42.56 -15.47
N VAL A 692 5.39 -42.55 -15.94
CA VAL A 692 4.98 -43.22 -17.19
C VAL A 692 4.94 -42.23 -18.35
N THR A 693 5.40 -42.68 -19.51
CA THR A 693 5.52 -41.83 -20.71
C THR A 693 4.54 -42.22 -21.81
N SER A 694 4.01 -43.45 -21.79
CA SER A 694 2.99 -43.91 -22.74
C SER A 694 1.59 -43.95 -22.14
N ARG A 695 0.58 -43.83 -23.01
CA ARG A 695 -0.84 -43.93 -22.61
C ARG A 695 -1.16 -45.32 -22.08
N ASP A 696 -0.63 -46.37 -22.71
CA ASP A 696 -0.97 -47.75 -22.35
C ASP A 696 -0.34 -48.15 -21.00
N GLU A 697 0.89 -47.70 -20.71
CA GLU A 697 1.51 -47.86 -19.38
C GLU A 697 0.74 -47.12 -18.28
N LEU A 698 0.22 -45.93 -18.57
CA LEU A 698 -0.63 -45.20 -17.63
C LEU A 698 -1.90 -46.00 -17.31
N PHE A 699 -2.59 -46.54 -18.31
CA PHE A 699 -3.80 -47.34 -18.08
C PHE A 699 -3.49 -48.63 -17.30
N ALA A 700 -2.37 -49.29 -17.57
CA ALA A 700 -1.94 -50.48 -16.83
C ALA A 700 -1.67 -50.16 -15.36
N GLN A 701 -0.95 -49.07 -15.06
CA GLN A 701 -0.69 -48.68 -13.67
C GLN A 701 -1.94 -48.19 -12.95
N LEU A 702 -2.81 -47.42 -13.60
CA LEU A 702 -4.05 -46.96 -12.97
C LEU A 702 -4.97 -48.13 -12.57
N ARG A 703 -5.00 -49.23 -13.33
CA ARG A 703 -5.76 -50.43 -12.94
C ARG A 703 -5.25 -51.03 -11.63
N VAL A 704 -3.94 -51.20 -11.50
CA VAL A 704 -3.32 -51.70 -10.27
C VAL A 704 -3.65 -50.80 -9.07
N PHE A 705 -3.56 -49.47 -9.25
CA PHE A 705 -3.83 -48.50 -8.18
C PHE A 705 -5.31 -48.37 -7.76
N VAL A 706 -6.26 -48.67 -8.66
CA VAL A 706 -7.69 -48.64 -8.36
C VAL A 706 -8.16 -49.99 -7.79
N GLU A 707 -7.56 -51.10 -8.22
CA GLU A 707 -7.83 -52.44 -7.67
C GLU A 707 -7.29 -52.59 -6.23
N ASP A 708 -6.12 -52.03 -5.91
CA ASP A 708 -5.55 -52.04 -4.54
C ASP A 708 -6.29 -51.10 -3.54
N ALA A 709 -7.27 -50.31 -4.01
CA ALA A 709 -7.97 -49.30 -3.21
C ALA A 709 -9.45 -49.63 -2.91
N GLN A 710 -9.96 -50.77 -3.36
CA GLN A 710 -11.25 -51.31 -2.91
C GLN A 710 -11.00 -52.36 -1.81
N PRO A 711 -11.71 -52.32 -0.66
CA PRO A 711 -11.46 -53.21 0.47
C PRO A 711 -11.72 -54.69 0.16
#